data_AF-A0A661IQM6-F1
#
_entry.id   AF-A0A661IQM6-F1
#
_cell.length_a   1.000
_cell.length_b   1.000
_cell.length_c   1.000
_cell.angle_alpha   90.00
_cell.angle_beta   90.00
_cell.angle_gamma   90.00
#
_symmetry.space_group_name_H-M   'P 1'
#
loop_
_entity.id
_entity.type
_entity.pdbx_description
1 polymer ?
#
loop_
_entity_poly.entity_id
_entity_poly.type
_entity_poly.pdbx_seq_one_letter_code
_entity_poly.pdbx_strand_id
1 'polypeptide(L)'
;MNFKQIKKSSTIDKLSITERQILHIIPDFDTPLNKSIMDIPLNHRQVQFYIIKSGLFKLGRKTLNPKEYYNNSKKLLIDNHMNVKRTIPKELSQNKFIIIDHTIAMQAVRFIAEKSSEKSALFYLLQYLKKEISVIKQTHPTFNQNILFDLTVPNGLNELLSQLTKFNHETLNSEYKMFDEWMLAASHAGDDVIILPIMGFNNGKVELYRSKLLQAKSNVKAAEPLKVKVKLSETDNDTDSSKLTKDIVTDTLRKDIVKKDDELSSKIVIDRRKLSGILKRYKIKDPILANNVKSAVDDYIKVTEDDQIKQDNVELVVLKAINKSIYNTDVLPEEYIDNPNKLFSKLSQSNSYSEKISYPKIDNQAVTAKDIINFDTVTGPVRHKFEFSENLDFAMATMFKSLQKLKNHPIEVVNIKKDIKDNNLHRFYEYTITLKNQIGGEQEPYDVKIKVPALVNDRYFKLGGNEYIMVSQQYLQPLTKDKDNEVRFLTHYNMTRLSVQNLKFNISQVQDILNYINLKYAEIVTETKTDDKNNIHYIKFSNAEIFDLTSLTPYNGISTNLEYIDGLYYEVSKVERFATPIKIGNERNEFLYKKLIKQISRVNPSDKLNKSVRTIPYIRIHIIGQKIPLILFIAQHMGLLNALTKVDIDYEIGESLERPEPNLTLSLANGQNLYIYTKDLRQELIANGLIHNHMAKKFINMDVSELNKKETYDEMFRKIYGATIIKKIDEVHEKSIDPTTAELLDFYDYPDNFLDVLIEPGLEKLLNSEVDHGGDLAKLRVRQSEVFTNILYDQMMLAASTYSDNVGFDASAKLRFDEEYLISNLLGKHIHAKNDGGALLELSTPYSPYAELTLASKVSKSGKGGIPNSRMLKKNMRSVHPSYMGQIGANSFGES
;
A
#
# COMPACT_ATOMS: atom_id res chain seq x y z
N MET A 1 -26.31 -11.65 -29.83
CA MET A 1 -27.14 -12.67 -29.14
C MET A 1 -26.96 -12.51 -27.64
N ASN A 2 -28.02 -12.63 -26.85
CA ASN A 2 -27.97 -12.55 -25.40
C ASN A 2 -27.99 -13.94 -24.73
N PHE A 3 -27.60 -14.05 -23.47
CA PHE A 3 -27.47 -15.31 -22.73
C PHE A 3 -28.75 -16.18 -22.76
N LYS A 4 -29.93 -15.55 -22.63
CA LYS A 4 -31.23 -16.22 -22.74
C LYS A 4 -31.56 -16.79 -24.12
N GLN A 5 -30.87 -16.33 -25.17
CA GLN A 5 -31.07 -16.77 -26.55
C GLN A 5 -30.10 -17.88 -26.95
N ILE A 6 -29.07 -18.15 -26.14
CA ILE A 6 -28.07 -19.18 -26.41
C ILE A 6 -28.75 -20.56 -26.29
N LYS A 7 -28.51 -21.40 -27.29
CA LYS A 7 -28.91 -22.81 -27.34
C LYS A 7 -27.65 -23.67 -27.45
N LYS A 8 -27.75 -24.95 -27.12
CA LYS A 8 -26.66 -25.94 -27.31
C LYS A 8 -26.03 -25.92 -28.71
N SER A 9 -26.82 -25.66 -29.75
CA SER A 9 -26.36 -25.58 -31.13
C SER A 9 -25.82 -24.21 -31.56
N SER A 10 -25.94 -23.17 -30.73
CA SER A 10 -25.59 -21.79 -31.10
C SER A 10 -24.13 -21.62 -31.49
N THR A 11 -23.93 -20.66 -32.39
CA THR A 11 -22.65 -20.08 -32.78
C THR A 11 -22.86 -18.57 -32.67
N ILE A 12 -22.01 -17.87 -31.93
CA ILE A 12 -22.28 -16.49 -31.50
C ILE A 12 -21.19 -15.57 -32.06
N ASP A 13 -21.58 -14.72 -33.01
CA ASP A 13 -20.69 -13.74 -33.63
C ASP A 13 -20.55 -12.45 -32.80
N LYS A 14 -21.51 -12.18 -31.91
CA LYS A 14 -21.45 -11.06 -30.96
C LYS A 14 -22.33 -11.31 -29.74
N LEU A 15 -21.74 -11.24 -28.54
CA LEU A 15 -22.44 -11.40 -27.28
C LEU A 15 -22.89 -10.04 -26.74
N SER A 16 -24.20 -9.90 -26.51
CA SER A 16 -24.84 -8.71 -25.96
C SER A 16 -25.45 -9.05 -24.61
N ILE A 17 -25.17 -8.28 -23.57
CA ILE A 17 -25.62 -8.58 -22.20
C ILE A 17 -26.72 -7.59 -21.80
N THR A 18 -27.90 -8.09 -21.42
CA THR A 18 -29.04 -7.25 -21.03
C THR A 18 -29.41 -7.34 -19.56
N GLU A 19 -28.74 -8.21 -18.81
CA GLU A 19 -29.01 -8.47 -17.39
C GLU A 19 -27.78 -8.15 -16.55
N ARG A 20 -27.96 -8.06 -15.22
CA ARG A 20 -26.85 -7.84 -14.30
C ARG A 20 -25.96 -9.07 -14.28
N GLN A 21 -24.84 -8.98 -15.01
CA GLN A 21 -23.92 -10.10 -15.17
C GLN A 21 -22.50 -9.73 -14.79
N ILE A 22 -21.81 -10.73 -14.26
CA ILE A 22 -20.36 -10.76 -14.10
C ILE A 22 -19.85 -11.88 -15.03
N LEU A 23 -18.99 -11.49 -15.96
CA LEU A 23 -18.36 -12.38 -16.91
C LEU A 23 -16.92 -12.66 -16.45
N HIS A 24 -16.67 -13.89 -16.02
CA HIS A 24 -15.33 -14.37 -15.69
C HIS A 24 -14.63 -14.75 -16.99
N ILE A 25 -13.61 -14.00 -17.38
CA ILE A 25 -12.85 -14.29 -18.60
C ILE A 25 -11.52 -14.93 -18.21
N ILE A 26 -11.32 -16.16 -18.70
CA ILE A 26 -10.12 -16.95 -18.48
C ILE A 26 -9.29 -16.91 -19.77
N PRO A 27 -8.19 -16.14 -19.79
CA PRO A 27 -7.32 -16.07 -20.95
C PRO A 27 -6.38 -17.27 -21.07
N ASP A 28 -5.82 -17.46 -22.25
CA ASP A 28 -4.81 -18.49 -22.51
C ASP A 28 -3.45 -18.18 -21.82
N PHE A 29 -2.57 -19.18 -21.69
CA PHE A 29 -1.36 -19.13 -20.85
C PHE A 29 -0.31 -18.07 -21.23
N ASP A 30 -0.37 -17.56 -22.46
CA ASP A 30 0.58 -16.58 -23.03
C ASP A 30 -0.10 -15.33 -23.59
N THR A 31 -1.43 -15.22 -23.46
CA THR A 31 -2.19 -14.09 -24.00
C THR A 31 -2.89 -13.37 -22.86
N PRO A 32 -2.26 -12.36 -22.24
CA PRO A 32 -2.91 -11.63 -21.17
C PRO A 32 -4.18 -10.96 -21.69
N LEU A 33 -5.25 -10.99 -20.89
CA LEU A 33 -6.57 -10.55 -21.34
C LEU A 33 -6.59 -9.09 -21.75
N ASN A 34 -5.79 -8.23 -21.12
CA ASN A 34 -5.68 -6.82 -21.50
C ASN A 34 -5.18 -6.61 -22.94
N LYS A 35 -4.60 -7.63 -23.59
CA LYS A 35 -4.21 -7.61 -25.00
C LYS A 35 -5.25 -8.23 -25.94
N SER A 36 -5.95 -9.29 -25.52
CA SER A 36 -6.94 -9.99 -26.36
C SER A 36 -8.38 -9.52 -26.16
N ILE A 37 -8.69 -8.74 -25.12
CA ILE A 37 -10.07 -8.43 -24.77
C ILE A 37 -10.84 -7.75 -25.91
N MET A 38 -10.17 -6.93 -26.72
CA MET A 38 -10.81 -6.20 -27.83
C MET A 38 -11.11 -7.10 -29.03
N ASP A 39 -10.49 -8.27 -29.11
CA ASP A 39 -10.70 -9.26 -30.17
C ASP A 39 -11.89 -10.17 -29.84
N ILE A 40 -12.24 -10.30 -28.55
CA ILE A 40 -13.40 -11.07 -28.12
C ILE A 40 -14.67 -10.32 -28.56
N PRO A 41 -15.63 -10.96 -29.27
CA PRO A 41 -16.78 -10.29 -29.86
C PRO A 41 -17.85 -9.97 -28.80
N LEU A 42 -17.53 -9.06 -27.89
CA LEU A 42 -18.40 -8.53 -26.85
C LEU A 42 -18.87 -7.13 -27.24
N ASN A 43 -20.02 -6.72 -26.70
CA ASN A 43 -20.39 -5.31 -26.74
C ASN A 43 -19.62 -4.53 -25.67
N HIS A 44 -18.38 -4.11 -25.96
CA HIS A 44 -17.51 -3.40 -25.01
C HIS A 44 -18.13 -2.11 -24.44
N ARG A 45 -19.03 -1.45 -25.18
CA ARG A 45 -19.78 -0.29 -24.67
C ARG A 45 -20.68 -0.63 -23.49
N GLN A 46 -21.01 -1.90 -23.27
CA GLN A 46 -21.78 -2.37 -22.12
C GLN A 46 -20.90 -2.79 -20.94
N VAL A 47 -19.58 -2.83 -21.09
CA VAL A 47 -18.67 -3.04 -19.97
C VAL A 47 -18.66 -1.79 -19.11
N GLN A 48 -19.06 -1.91 -17.84
CA GLN A 48 -18.97 -0.79 -16.90
C GLN A 48 -17.67 -0.82 -16.12
N PHE A 49 -17.23 -2.00 -15.70
CA PHE A 49 -15.98 -2.18 -14.98
C PHE A 49 -15.21 -3.42 -15.46
N TYR A 50 -13.90 -3.26 -15.56
CA TYR A 50 -12.93 -4.32 -15.80
C TYR A 50 -12.17 -4.58 -14.50
N ILE A 51 -12.34 -5.75 -13.91
CA ILE A 51 -11.84 -6.06 -12.57
C ILE A 51 -10.59 -6.92 -12.65
N ILE A 52 -9.50 -6.42 -12.07
CA ILE A 52 -8.27 -7.18 -11.83
C ILE A 52 -8.04 -7.17 -10.33
N LYS A 53 -8.24 -8.31 -9.67
CA LYS A 53 -8.12 -8.42 -8.21
C LYS A 53 -6.68 -8.20 -7.75
N SER A 54 -6.49 -7.47 -6.65
CA SER A 54 -5.19 -7.13 -6.08
C SER A 54 -4.59 -8.19 -5.15
N GLY A 55 -5.20 -9.38 -5.06
CA GLY A 55 -4.68 -10.45 -4.21
C GLY A 55 -3.36 -11.01 -4.71
N LEU A 56 -2.36 -11.12 -3.83
CA LEU A 56 -1.15 -11.89 -4.12
C LEU A 56 -1.52 -13.37 -4.30
N PHE A 57 -1.14 -13.96 -5.43
CA PHE A 57 -1.34 -15.38 -5.69
C PHE A 57 -0.07 -16.14 -5.30
N LYS A 58 -0.09 -16.80 -4.15
CA LYS A 58 1.02 -17.64 -3.69
C LYS A 58 0.80 -19.09 -4.11
N LEU A 59 1.80 -19.68 -4.77
CA LEU A 59 1.84 -21.07 -5.15
C LEU A 59 3.16 -21.69 -4.66
N GLY A 60 3.12 -22.29 -3.46
CA GLY A 60 4.31 -22.70 -2.74
C GLY A 60 5.24 -21.50 -2.51
N ARG A 61 6.49 -21.58 -3.00
CA ARG A 61 7.49 -20.50 -2.91
C ARG A 61 7.32 -19.39 -3.96
N LYS A 62 6.47 -19.58 -4.98
CA LYS A 62 6.28 -18.59 -6.06
C LYS A 62 5.14 -17.65 -5.68
N THR A 63 5.41 -16.36 -5.58
CA THR A 63 4.37 -15.32 -5.40
C THR A 63 4.15 -14.58 -6.70
N LEU A 64 2.92 -14.55 -7.19
CA LEU A 64 2.53 -13.77 -8.36
C LEU A 64 1.84 -12.50 -7.88
N ASN A 65 2.41 -11.34 -8.25
CA ASN A 65 1.91 -10.03 -7.85
C ASN A 65 1.09 -9.39 -8.98
N PRO A 66 -0.23 -9.16 -8.79
CA PRO A 66 -1.08 -8.54 -9.81
C PRO A 66 -0.80 -7.04 -10.02
N LYS A 67 0.00 -6.37 -9.18
CA LYS A 67 0.18 -4.90 -9.19
C LYS A 67 0.69 -4.37 -10.53
N GLU A 68 1.72 -5.01 -11.10
CA GLU A 68 2.30 -4.59 -12.39
C GLU A 68 1.30 -4.78 -13.53
N TYR A 69 0.64 -5.94 -13.56
CA TYR A 69 -0.37 -6.25 -14.56
C TYR A 69 -1.59 -5.31 -14.47
N TYR A 70 -2.04 -4.97 -13.25
CA TYR A 70 -3.09 -4.00 -13.02
C TYR A 70 -2.73 -2.62 -13.58
N ASN A 71 -1.53 -2.12 -13.28
CA ASN A 71 -1.10 -0.80 -13.75
C ASN A 71 -0.97 -0.74 -15.29
N ASN A 72 -0.41 -1.80 -15.89
CA ASN A 72 -0.30 -1.91 -17.35
C ASN A 72 -1.69 -1.98 -18.02
N SER A 73 -2.60 -2.79 -17.46
CA SER A 73 -3.97 -2.90 -17.97
C SER A 73 -4.75 -1.62 -17.79
N LYS A 74 -4.60 -0.93 -16.66
CA LYS A 74 -5.22 0.38 -16.43
C LYS A 74 -4.77 1.39 -17.48
N LYS A 75 -3.48 1.44 -17.81
CA LYS A 75 -2.96 2.31 -18.87
C LYS A 75 -3.55 1.97 -20.24
N LEU A 76 -3.52 0.69 -20.64
CA LEU A 76 -3.99 0.25 -21.97
C LEU A 76 -5.51 0.34 -22.16
N LEU A 77 -6.30 0.08 -21.12
CA LEU A 77 -7.75 -0.02 -21.21
C LEU A 77 -8.47 1.31 -20.95
N ILE A 78 -7.82 2.27 -20.27
CA ILE A 78 -8.33 3.66 -20.17
C ILE A 78 -8.42 4.30 -21.56
N ASP A 79 -7.41 4.07 -22.41
CA ASP A 79 -7.40 4.56 -23.80
C ASP A 79 -8.56 3.98 -24.63
N ASN A 80 -9.13 2.84 -24.19
CA ASN A 80 -10.28 2.18 -24.78
C ASN A 80 -11.61 2.43 -24.03
N HIS A 81 -11.67 3.46 -23.18
CA HIS A 81 -12.84 3.85 -22.40
C HIS A 81 -13.38 2.78 -21.43
N MET A 82 -12.54 1.86 -20.96
CA MET A 82 -12.92 0.89 -19.92
C MET A 82 -12.42 1.33 -18.54
N ASN A 83 -13.31 1.30 -17.54
CA ASN A 83 -12.95 1.61 -16.17
C ASN A 83 -12.36 0.39 -15.46
N VAL A 84 -11.05 0.39 -15.25
CA VAL A 84 -10.34 -0.69 -14.54
C VAL A 84 -10.42 -0.47 -13.02
N LYS A 85 -10.84 -1.49 -12.26
CA LYS A 85 -10.95 -1.47 -10.79
C LYS A 85 -10.36 -2.74 -10.16
N ARG A 86 -10.04 -2.69 -8.88
CA ARG A 86 -9.56 -3.84 -8.09
C ARG A 86 -10.68 -4.63 -7.39
N THR A 87 -11.83 -3.99 -7.18
CA THR A 87 -12.95 -4.54 -6.43
C THR A 87 -14.26 -4.42 -7.21
N ILE A 88 -15.15 -5.38 -6.98
CA ILE A 88 -16.49 -5.42 -7.59
C ILE A 88 -17.36 -4.39 -6.86
N PRO A 89 -17.95 -3.41 -7.57
CA PRO A 89 -18.85 -2.44 -6.95
C PRO A 89 -20.21 -3.07 -6.63
N LYS A 90 -20.91 -2.52 -5.62
CA LYS A 90 -22.23 -3.00 -5.18
C LYS A 90 -23.35 -2.74 -6.19
N GLU A 91 -23.19 -1.73 -7.06
CA GLU A 91 -24.20 -1.28 -8.01
C GLU A 91 -23.69 -1.36 -9.45
N LEU A 92 -24.61 -1.68 -10.36
CA LEU A 92 -24.39 -1.77 -11.80
C LEU A 92 -25.49 -0.96 -12.51
N SER A 93 -25.10 -0.14 -13.48
CA SER A 93 -26.05 0.60 -14.31
C SER A 93 -26.83 -0.37 -15.20
N GLN A 94 -28.05 0.02 -15.59
CA GLN A 94 -28.91 -0.81 -16.44
C GLN A 94 -28.22 -1.12 -17.79
N ASN A 95 -28.37 -2.35 -18.27
CA ASN A 95 -27.77 -2.86 -19.52
C ASN A 95 -26.22 -2.80 -19.56
N LYS A 96 -25.57 -2.77 -18.40
CA LYS A 96 -24.12 -2.93 -18.26
C LYS A 96 -23.74 -4.27 -17.65
N PHE A 97 -22.48 -4.64 -17.74
CA PHE A 97 -21.90 -5.83 -17.10
C PHE A 97 -20.47 -5.59 -16.64
N ILE A 98 -19.96 -6.53 -15.84
CA ILE A 98 -18.60 -6.50 -15.29
C ILE A 98 -17.79 -7.64 -15.91
N ILE A 99 -16.53 -7.36 -16.22
CA ILE A 99 -15.55 -8.38 -16.60
C ILE A 99 -14.63 -8.61 -15.40
N ILE A 100 -14.37 -9.88 -15.06
CA ILE A 100 -13.31 -10.25 -14.12
C ILE A 100 -12.22 -10.96 -14.92
N ASP A 101 -11.01 -10.41 -14.82
CA ASP A 101 -9.82 -10.88 -15.49
C ASP A 101 -9.05 -11.90 -14.64
N HIS A 102 -8.89 -13.12 -15.16
CA HIS A 102 -8.17 -14.22 -14.51
C HIS A 102 -6.73 -14.42 -14.99
N THR A 103 -6.13 -13.47 -15.70
CA THR A 103 -4.75 -13.56 -16.24
C THR A 103 -3.74 -14.01 -15.17
N ILE A 104 -3.82 -13.45 -13.97
CA ILE A 104 -2.87 -13.76 -12.89
C ILE A 104 -3.10 -15.17 -12.34
N ALA A 105 -4.37 -15.61 -12.21
CA ALA A 105 -4.67 -16.98 -11.82
C ALA A 105 -4.16 -17.98 -12.89
N MET A 106 -4.23 -17.62 -14.16
CA MET A 106 -3.76 -18.45 -15.27
C MET A 106 -2.24 -18.65 -15.30
N GLN A 107 -1.46 -17.69 -14.81
CA GLN A 107 -0.02 -17.90 -14.58
C GLN A 107 0.26 -18.98 -13.54
N ALA A 108 -0.59 -19.11 -12.50
CA ALA A 108 -0.48 -20.19 -11.52
C ALA A 108 -0.91 -21.54 -12.11
N VAL A 109 -2.01 -21.56 -12.87
CA VAL A 109 -2.51 -22.77 -13.56
C VAL A 109 -1.45 -23.32 -14.52
N ARG A 110 -0.80 -22.43 -15.30
CA ARG A 110 0.32 -22.78 -16.17
C ARG A 110 1.45 -23.44 -15.41
N PHE A 111 1.89 -22.83 -14.30
CA PHE A 111 2.97 -23.38 -13.50
C PHE A 111 2.63 -24.79 -12.98
N ILE A 112 1.39 -25.04 -12.57
CA ILE A 112 0.93 -26.38 -12.17
C ILE A 112 0.94 -27.34 -13.36
N ALA A 113 0.51 -26.88 -14.54
CA ALA A 113 0.51 -27.71 -15.75
C ALA A 113 1.94 -28.12 -16.14
N GLU A 114 2.91 -27.21 -16.01
CA GLU A 114 4.33 -27.44 -16.29
C GLU A 114 5.02 -28.34 -15.25
N LYS A 115 4.59 -28.30 -13.98
CA LYS A 115 5.26 -28.99 -12.87
C LYS A 115 4.59 -30.27 -12.39
N SER A 116 3.31 -30.47 -12.72
CA SER A 116 2.53 -31.64 -12.28
C SER A 116 1.88 -32.32 -13.47
N SER A 117 0.64 -31.98 -13.79
CA SER A 117 -0.09 -32.52 -14.93
C SER A 117 -1.20 -31.57 -15.35
N GLU A 118 -1.63 -31.65 -16.61
CA GLU A 118 -2.80 -30.93 -17.11
C GLU A 118 -4.06 -31.24 -16.29
N LYS A 119 -4.22 -32.48 -15.82
CA LYS A 119 -5.36 -32.87 -14.98
C LYS A 119 -5.34 -32.12 -13.64
N SER A 120 -4.18 -32.03 -13.00
CA SER A 120 -3.99 -31.27 -11.75
C SER A 120 -4.24 -29.78 -11.95
N ALA A 121 -3.75 -29.22 -13.06
CA ALA A 121 -3.95 -27.81 -13.41
C ALA A 121 -5.42 -27.48 -13.69
N LEU A 122 -6.14 -28.35 -14.41
CA LEU A 122 -7.57 -28.19 -14.66
C LEU A 122 -8.35 -28.28 -13.36
N PHE A 123 -8.04 -29.26 -12.50
CA PHE A 123 -8.68 -29.40 -11.19
C PHE A 123 -8.48 -28.13 -10.36
N TYR A 124 -7.26 -27.59 -10.33
CA TYR A 124 -6.96 -26.34 -9.63
C TYR A 124 -7.76 -25.16 -10.20
N LEU A 125 -7.80 -25.00 -11.52
CA LEU A 125 -8.57 -23.94 -12.19
C LEU A 125 -10.06 -24.00 -11.82
N LEU A 126 -10.67 -25.19 -11.89
CA LEU A 126 -12.08 -25.38 -11.57
C LEU A 126 -12.37 -25.10 -10.08
N GLN A 127 -11.51 -25.55 -9.17
CA GLN A 127 -11.67 -25.28 -7.72
C GLN A 127 -11.48 -23.79 -7.40
N TYR A 128 -10.51 -23.14 -8.04
CA TYR A 128 -10.27 -21.71 -7.93
C TYR A 128 -11.52 -20.92 -8.36
N LEU A 129 -12.04 -21.20 -9.56
CA LEU A 129 -13.24 -20.54 -10.09
C LEU A 129 -14.47 -20.82 -9.20
N LYS A 130 -14.66 -22.06 -8.75
CA LYS A 130 -15.76 -22.40 -7.82
C LYS A 130 -15.70 -21.60 -6.54
N LYS A 131 -14.53 -21.54 -5.89
CA LYS A 131 -14.33 -20.76 -4.66
C LYS A 131 -14.59 -19.28 -4.91
N GLU A 132 -14.02 -18.75 -5.99
CA GLU A 132 -14.14 -17.34 -6.32
C GLU A 132 -15.58 -16.92 -6.63
N ILE A 133 -16.28 -17.68 -7.47
CA ILE A 133 -17.67 -17.40 -7.82
C ILE A 133 -18.57 -17.55 -6.60
N SER A 134 -18.31 -18.53 -5.72
CA SER A 134 -19.07 -18.68 -4.46
C SER A 134 -18.93 -17.45 -3.56
N VAL A 135 -17.71 -16.92 -3.40
CA VAL A 135 -17.46 -15.69 -2.62
C VAL A 135 -18.18 -14.50 -3.24
N ILE A 136 -18.13 -14.35 -4.57
CA ILE A 136 -18.81 -13.24 -5.25
C ILE A 136 -20.33 -13.39 -5.15
N LYS A 137 -20.88 -14.61 -5.25
CA LYS A 137 -22.32 -14.83 -5.14
C LYS A 137 -22.84 -14.52 -3.73
N GLN A 138 -22.03 -14.74 -2.69
CA GLN A 138 -22.36 -14.34 -1.32
C GLN A 138 -22.42 -12.80 -1.17
N THR A 139 -21.49 -12.07 -1.78
CA THR A 139 -21.44 -10.60 -1.66
C THR A 139 -22.33 -9.86 -2.69
N HIS A 140 -22.64 -10.51 -3.82
CA HIS A 140 -23.39 -9.98 -4.95
C HIS A 140 -24.44 -11.00 -5.47
N PRO A 141 -25.45 -11.38 -4.66
CA PRO A 141 -26.36 -12.48 -4.97
C PRO A 141 -27.25 -12.24 -6.20
N THR A 142 -27.49 -10.97 -6.54
CA THR A 142 -28.36 -10.57 -7.66
C THR A 142 -27.65 -10.58 -9.03
N PHE A 143 -26.36 -10.90 -9.07
CA PHE A 143 -25.59 -10.95 -10.32
C PHE A 143 -25.51 -12.38 -10.84
N ASN A 144 -25.80 -12.56 -12.12
CA ASN A 144 -25.57 -13.81 -12.82
C ASN A 144 -24.07 -13.94 -13.17
N GLN A 145 -23.48 -15.09 -12.87
CA GLN A 145 -22.07 -15.41 -12.97
C GLN A 145 -21.87 -16.39 -14.13
N ASN A 146 -21.22 -15.94 -15.19
CA ASN A 146 -20.96 -16.77 -16.38
C ASN A 146 -19.47 -16.79 -16.69
N ILE A 147 -19.04 -17.84 -17.38
CA ILE A 147 -17.62 -18.11 -17.65
C ILE A 147 -17.36 -18.06 -19.16
N LEU A 148 -16.30 -17.39 -19.57
CA LEU A 148 -15.80 -17.36 -20.94
C LEU A 148 -14.31 -17.71 -20.96
N PHE A 149 -13.95 -18.79 -21.65
CA PHE A 149 -12.56 -19.13 -21.94
C PHE A 149 -12.13 -18.48 -23.26
N ASP A 150 -11.04 -17.74 -23.25
CA ASP A 150 -10.46 -17.12 -24.44
C ASP A 150 -9.34 -18.01 -24.97
N LEU A 151 -9.60 -18.69 -26.08
CA LEU A 151 -8.75 -19.74 -26.66
C LEU A 151 -8.00 -19.20 -27.87
N THR A 152 -6.79 -18.72 -27.64
CA THR A 152 -5.97 -18.04 -28.64
C THR A 152 -4.85 -18.91 -29.19
N VAL A 153 -4.38 -19.90 -28.43
CA VAL A 153 -3.26 -20.76 -28.85
C VAL A 153 -3.63 -22.25 -28.92
N PRO A 154 -3.10 -23.00 -29.91
CA PRO A 154 -3.41 -24.43 -30.03
C PRO A 154 -2.97 -25.26 -28.82
N ASN A 155 -1.81 -24.92 -28.25
CA ASN A 155 -1.17 -25.64 -27.15
C ASN A 155 -1.21 -24.77 -25.89
N GLY A 156 -2.30 -24.86 -25.13
CA GLY A 156 -2.54 -24.03 -23.95
C GLY A 156 -3.82 -24.43 -23.22
N LEU A 157 -4.63 -23.43 -22.86
CA LEU A 157 -5.92 -23.59 -22.19
C LEU A 157 -6.87 -24.52 -22.97
N ASN A 158 -6.80 -24.53 -24.29
CA ASN A 158 -7.57 -25.45 -25.13
C ASN A 158 -7.27 -26.94 -24.84
N GLU A 159 -6.00 -27.30 -24.66
CA GLU A 159 -5.60 -28.68 -24.33
C GLU A 159 -6.04 -29.04 -22.90
N LEU A 160 -5.93 -28.07 -21.98
CA LEU A 160 -6.43 -28.19 -20.62
C LEU A 160 -7.95 -28.49 -20.57
N LEU A 161 -8.75 -27.71 -21.32
CA LEU A 161 -10.20 -27.89 -21.38
C LEU A 161 -10.61 -29.20 -22.04
N SER A 162 -9.78 -29.76 -22.94
CA SER A 162 -10.06 -31.07 -23.54
C SER A 162 -10.15 -32.19 -22.50
N GLN A 163 -9.49 -32.03 -21.35
CA GLN A 163 -9.58 -32.96 -20.21
C GLN A 163 -10.99 -32.98 -19.58
N LEU A 164 -11.84 -31.97 -19.81
CA LEU A 164 -13.24 -31.96 -19.36
C LEU A 164 -14.04 -33.16 -19.91
N THR A 165 -13.66 -33.67 -21.08
CA THR A 165 -14.31 -34.84 -21.70
C THR A 165 -14.15 -36.13 -20.89
N LYS A 166 -13.16 -36.17 -19.98
CA LYS A 166 -12.85 -37.31 -19.12
C LYS A 166 -13.70 -37.35 -17.84
N PHE A 167 -14.41 -36.28 -17.51
CA PHE A 167 -15.32 -36.26 -16.36
C PHE A 167 -16.69 -36.83 -16.73
N ASN A 168 -17.29 -37.59 -15.80
CA ASN A 168 -18.65 -38.07 -15.94
C ASN A 168 -19.67 -36.97 -15.55
N HIS A 169 -20.95 -37.18 -15.88
CA HIS A 169 -22.01 -36.21 -15.59
C HIS A 169 -22.23 -35.99 -14.08
N GLU A 170 -21.99 -36.99 -13.25
CA GLU A 170 -22.16 -36.88 -11.79
C GLU A 170 -21.13 -35.93 -11.18
N THR A 171 -19.85 -36.11 -11.50
CA THR A 171 -18.76 -35.25 -11.02
C THR A 171 -18.93 -33.79 -11.47
N LEU A 172 -19.36 -33.56 -12.72
CA LEU A 172 -19.63 -32.20 -13.20
C LEU A 172 -20.77 -31.52 -12.42
N ASN A 173 -21.79 -32.28 -12.01
CA ASN A 173 -22.94 -31.76 -11.27
C ASN A 173 -22.67 -31.55 -9.78
N SER A 174 -22.01 -32.51 -9.11
CA SER A 174 -21.79 -32.48 -7.66
C SER A 174 -20.59 -31.61 -7.28
N GLU A 175 -19.53 -31.61 -8.07
CA GLU A 175 -18.27 -30.96 -7.69
C GLU A 175 -18.05 -29.61 -8.37
N TYR A 176 -18.56 -29.37 -9.58
CA TYR A 176 -18.15 -28.22 -10.41
C TYR A 176 -19.30 -27.34 -10.94
N LYS A 177 -20.49 -27.41 -10.34
CA LYS A 177 -21.55 -26.43 -10.59
C LYS A 177 -21.15 -25.06 -10.03
N MET A 178 -20.59 -24.20 -10.88
CA MET A 178 -19.99 -22.92 -10.48
C MET A 178 -20.44 -21.71 -11.32
N PHE A 179 -21.37 -21.87 -12.27
CA PHE A 179 -21.89 -20.80 -13.13
C PHE A 179 -23.42 -20.87 -13.15
N ASP A 180 -24.07 -19.76 -13.55
CA ASP A 180 -25.53 -19.64 -13.52
C ASP A 180 -26.20 -20.08 -14.82
N GLU A 181 -25.64 -19.76 -16.00
CA GLU A 181 -26.26 -20.09 -17.29
C GLU A 181 -25.32 -20.89 -18.20
N TRP A 182 -24.15 -20.34 -18.54
CA TRP A 182 -23.27 -20.89 -19.56
C TRP A 182 -21.78 -20.82 -19.20
N MET A 183 -21.04 -21.86 -19.61
CA MET A 183 -19.61 -21.77 -19.88
C MET A 183 -19.41 -21.70 -21.39
N LEU A 184 -18.73 -20.66 -21.83
CA LEU A 184 -18.50 -20.32 -23.23
C LEU A 184 -17.01 -20.43 -23.58
N ALA A 185 -16.70 -20.65 -24.84
CA ALA A 185 -15.34 -20.55 -25.39
C ALA A 185 -15.33 -19.53 -26.54
N ALA A 186 -14.54 -18.47 -26.42
CA ALA A 186 -14.17 -17.61 -27.53
C ALA A 186 -13.03 -18.29 -28.29
N SER A 187 -13.32 -18.77 -29.49
CA SER A 187 -12.39 -19.56 -30.29
C SER A 187 -11.92 -18.73 -31.48
N HIS A 188 -10.61 -18.48 -31.52
CA HIS A 188 -9.97 -17.74 -32.60
C HIS A 188 -9.71 -18.67 -33.79
N ALA A 189 -10.17 -18.28 -34.99
CA ALA A 189 -10.04 -19.02 -36.23
C ALA A 189 -9.50 -18.09 -37.33
N GLY A 190 -8.20 -17.80 -37.28
CA GLY A 190 -7.61 -16.73 -38.10
C GLY A 190 -7.95 -15.35 -37.53
N ASP A 191 -8.45 -14.45 -38.37
CA ASP A 191 -8.89 -13.10 -37.97
C ASP A 191 -10.32 -13.08 -37.36
N ASP A 192 -11.05 -14.19 -37.45
CA ASP A 192 -12.42 -14.31 -36.93
C ASP A 192 -12.43 -14.96 -35.54
N VAL A 193 -13.20 -14.39 -34.61
CA VAL A 193 -13.43 -14.94 -33.27
C VAL A 193 -14.89 -15.34 -33.12
N ILE A 194 -15.14 -16.60 -32.78
CA ILE A 194 -16.49 -17.15 -32.64
C ILE A 194 -16.69 -17.63 -31.21
N ILE A 195 -17.80 -17.26 -30.57
CA ILE A 195 -18.16 -17.74 -29.24
C ILE A 195 -19.04 -18.99 -29.35
N LEU A 196 -18.62 -20.08 -28.67
CA LEU A 196 -19.28 -21.38 -28.65
C LEU A 196 -19.69 -21.77 -27.23
N PRO A 197 -20.93 -22.26 -27.00
CA PRO A 197 -21.31 -22.80 -25.70
C PRO A 197 -20.68 -24.18 -25.51
N ILE A 198 -19.86 -24.35 -24.47
CA ILE A 198 -19.19 -25.62 -24.17
C ILE A 198 -19.85 -26.37 -23.01
N MET A 199 -20.56 -25.66 -22.12
CA MET A 199 -21.32 -26.25 -21.02
C MET A 199 -22.53 -25.39 -20.66
N GLY A 200 -23.64 -26.02 -20.26
CA GLY A 200 -24.83 -25.32 -19.80
C GLY A 200 -25.78 -26.24 -19.04
N PHE A 201 -26.94 -25.69 -18.64
CA PHE A 201 -27.97 -26.45 -17.93
C PHE A 201 -28.98 -27.09 -18.88
N ASN A 202 -29.27 -28.37 -18.64
CA ASN A 202 -30.36 -29.11 -19.26
C ASN A 202 -31.16 -29.82 -18.16
N ASN A 203 -32.44 -29.47 -18.00
CA ASN A 203 -33.31 -29.96 -16.92
C ASN A 203 -32.68 -29.86 -15.52
N GLY A 204 -31.99 -28.75 -15.23
CA GLY A 204 -31.34 -28.49 -13.94
C GLY A 204 -29.99 -29.20 -13.73
N LYS A 205 -29.53 -30.02 -14.69
CA LYS A 205 -28.24 -30.70 -14.67
C LYS A 205 -27.25 -30.04 -15.62
N VAL A 206 -26.00 -29.96 -15.20
CA VAL A 206 -24.85 -29.52 -15.99
C VAL A 206 -24.56 -30.55 -17.09
N GLU A 207 -24.53 -30.09 -18.34
CA GLU A 207 -24.23 -30.90 -19.52
C GLU A 207 -23.05 -30.31 -20.29
N LEU A 208 -22.03 -31.15 -20.56
CA LEU A 208 -20.88 -30.80 -21.41
C LEU A 208 -21.20 -31.02 -22.89
N TYR A 209 -21.04 -30.00 -23.71
CA TYR A 209 -21.29 -30.06 -25.16
C TYR A 209 -20.01 -30.45 -25.91
N ARG A 210 -19.72 -31.75 -25.91
CA ARG A 210 -18.49 -32.32 -26.48
C ARG A 210 -18.23 -31.88 -27.93
N SER A 211 -19.26 -31.80 -28.77
CA SER A 211 -19.11 -31.37 -30.18
C SER A 211 -18.66 -29.91 -30.30
N LYS A 212 -19.15 -29.01 -29.43
CA LYS A 212 -18.77 -27.60 -29.41
C LYS A 212 -17.37 -27.39 -28.84
N LEU A 213 -16.99 -28.17 -27.83
CA LEU A 213 -15.62 -28.18 -27.31
C LEU A 213 -14.62 -28.67 -28.37
N LEU A 214 -14.96 -29.72 -29.13
CA LEU A 214 -14.15 -30.20 -30.25
C LEU A 214 -14.09 -29.18 -31.40
N GLN A 215 -15.20 -28.49 -31.69
CA GLN A 215 -15.24 -27.41 -32.68
C GLN A 215 -14.33 -26.24 -32.28
N ALA A 216 -14.35 -25.82 -31.01
CA ALA A 216 -13.44 -24.81 -30.49
C ALA A 216 -11.97 -25.27 -30.66
N LYS A 217 -11.68 -26.54 -30.39
CA LYS A 217 -10.34 -27.11 -30.57
C LYS A 217 -9.88 -27.10 -32.03
N SER A 218 -10.76 -27.42 -32.99
CA SER A 218 -10.42 -27.42 -34.41
C SER A 218 -10.19 -26.01 -34.95
N ASN A 219 -10.99 -25.03 -34.50
CA ASN A 219 -10.90 -23.63 -34.92
C ASN A 219 -9.52 -23.03 -34.59
N VAL A 220 -9.04 -23.24 -33.35
CA VAL A 220 -7.74 -22.72 -32.91
C VAL A 220 -6.56 -23.42 -33.61
N LYS A 221 -6.69 -24.71 -33.94
CA LYS A 221 -5.66 -25.46 -34.70
C LYS A 221 -5.54 -25.02 -36.16
N ALA A 222 -6.60 -24.47 -36.74
CA ALA A 222 -6.62 -23.98 -38.12
C ALA A 222 -6.09 -22.55 -38.26
N ALA A 223 -5.90 -21.83 -37.15
CA ALA A 223 -5.33 -20.49 -37.14
C ALA A 223 -3.79 -20.56 -37.26
N GLU A 224 -3.20 -19.88 -38.24
CA GLU A 224 -1.76 -19.59 -38.21
C GLU A 224 -1.45 -18.73 -36.97
N PRO A 225 -0.31 -18.92 -36.29
CA PRO A 225 0.05 -18.11 -35.13
C PRO A 225 0.07 -16.62 -35.51
N LEU A 226 -0.80 -15.83 -34.88
CA LEU A 226 -0.96 -14.39 -35.10
C LEU A 226 0.41 -13.68 -35.12
N LYS A 227 0.85 -13.29 -36.32
CA LYS A 227 1.86 -12.23 -36.47
C LYS A 227 1.16 -10.92 -36.13
N VAL A 228 1.28 -10.51 -34.87
CA VAL A 228 0.86 -9.20 -34.40
C VAL A 228 1.45 -8.12 -35.33
N LYS A 229 0.64 -7.60 -36.25
CA LYS A 229 0.96 -6.44 -37.09
C LYS A 229 0.82 -5.18 -36.24
N VAL A 230 1.76 -4.98 -35.33
CA VAL A 230 2.03 -3.64 -34.82
C VAL A 230 2.99 -3.01 -35.82
N LYS A 231 2.64 -1.83 -36.35
CA LYS A 231 3.60 -0.90 -36.93
C LYS A 231 4.61 -0.59 -35.82
N LEU A 232 5.68 -1.37 -35.79
CA LEU A 232 6.90 -1.08 -35.05
C LEU A 232 7.47 0.19 -35.68
N SER A 233 7.19 1.35 -35.07
CA SER A 233 8.22 2.37 -35.04
C SER A 233 9.37 1.75 -34.25
N GLU A 234 10.43 1.42 -34.97
CA GLU A 234 11.69 0.92 -34.45
C GLU A 234 12.14 1.73 -33.24
N THR A 235 12.01 1.12 -32.07
CA THR A 235 13.06 1.19 -31.05
C THR A 235 13.18 -0.21 -30.49
N ASP A 236 14.19 -0.92 -30.98
CA ASP A 236 14.71 -2.14 -30.38
C ASP A 236 14.74 -1.99 -28.86
N ASN A 237 14.15 -2.96 -28.16
CA ASN A 237 14.65 -3.54 -26.91
C ASN A 237 13.67 -4.61 -26.44
N ASP A 238 13.77 -5.79 -27.05
CA ASP A 238 13.41 -7.01 -26.34
C ASP A 238 14.60 -7.97 -26.40
N THR A 239 14.95 -8.54 -25.25
CA THR A 239 16.03 -9.51 -24.96
C THR A 239 17.50 -9.02 -24.89
N ASP A 240 17.88 -8.38 -23.78
CA ASP A 240 19.29 -8.46 -23.29
C ASP A 240 19.40 -8.39 -21.75
N SER A 241 18.45 -9.04 -21.07
CA SER A 241 18.07 -8.83 -19.67
C SER A 241 18.85 -9.63 -18.61
N SER A 242 20.00 -10.25 -18.94
CA SER A 242 20.89 -10.92 -17.96
C SER A 242 22.38 -10.74 -18.25
N LYS A 243 22.76 -9.82 -19.15
CA LYS A 243 24.09 -9.83 -19.77
C LYS A 243 25.12 -9.01 -18.98
N LEU A 244 24.74 -7.91 -18.34
CA LEU A 244 25.68 -7.07 -17.55
C LEU A 244 26.24 -7.79 -16.33
N THR A 245 25.39 -8.45 -15.53
CA THR A 245 25.83 -9.19 -14.34
C THR A 245 26.62 -10.43 -14.72
N LYS A 246 26.19 -11.15 -15.77
CA LYS A 246 26.97 -12.24 -16.34
C LYS A 246 28.34 -11.74 -16.82
N ASP A 247 28.40 -10.71 -17.67
CA ASP A 247 29.66 -10.13 -18.18
C ASP A 247 30.58 -9.67 -17.05
N ILE A 248 30.06 -9.02 -16.01
CA ILE A 248 30.85 -8.65 -14.83
C ILE A 248 31.44 -9.91 -14.17
N VAL A 249 30.65 -10.97 -13.97
CA VAL A 249 31.11 -12.17 -13.25
C VAL A 249 32.04 -13.05 -14.11
N THR A 250 31.74 -13.27 -15.40
CA THR A 250 32.57 -14.11 -16.28
C THR A 250 33.84 -13.42 -16.79
N ASP A 251 33.83 -12.10 -17.03
CA ASP A 251 34.98 -11.45 -17.66
C ASP A 251 35.95 -10.77 -16.67
N THR A 252 35.53 -10.52 -15.42
CA THR A 252 36.37 -9.77 -14.45
C THR A 252 37.07 -10.63 -13.41
N LEU A 253 36.65 -11.87 -13.16
CA LEU A 253 37.34 -12.76 -12.23
C LEU A 253 38.52 -13.46 -12.92
N ARG A 254 39.72 -13.38 -12.35
CA ARG A 254 40.90 -14.14 -12.80
C ARG A 254 41.54 -14.89 -11.62
N LYS A 255 42.12 -16.06 -11.88
CA LYS A 255 43.01 -16.73 -10.91
C LYS A 255 44.43 -16.21 -11.11
N ASP A 256 44.95 -15.50 -10.12
CA ASP A 256 46.38 -15.16 -10.05
C ASP A 256 47.10 -16.24 -9.23
N ILE A 257 48.27 -16.69 -9.71
CA ILE A 257 49.12 -17.63 -8.99
C ILE A 257 50.08 -16.82 -8.13
N VAL A 258 50.03 -17.01 -6.81
CA VAL A 258 50.94 -16.37 -5.87
C VAL A 258 51.90 -17.43 -5.33
N LYS A 259 53.19 -17.24 -5.59
CA LYS A 259 54.24 -18.03 -4.93
C LYS A 259 54.46 -17.47 -3.53
N LYS A 260 54.21 -18.28 -2.51
CA LYS A 260 54.64 -18.01 -1.15
C LYS A 260 55.17 -19.31 -0.57
N ASP A 261 56.43 -19.30 -0.12
CA ASP A 261 57.07 -20.40 0.60
C ASP A 261 56.96 -21.77 -0.10
N ASP A 262 57.45 -21.84 -1.35
CA ASP A 262 57.53 -23.06 -2.19
C ASP A 262 56.23 -23.82 -2.50
N GLU A 263 55.06 -23.34 -2.04
CA GLU A 263 53.75 -23.83 -2.46
C GLU A 263 53.05 -22.87 -3.44
N LEU A 264 52.50 -23.44 -4.52
CA LEU A 264 51.68 -22.72 -5.50
C LEU A 264 50.25 -22.59 -4.94
N SER A 265 49.87 -21.40 -4.48
CA SER A 265 48.48 -21.10 -4.13
C SER A 265 47.82 -20.23 -5.19
N SER A 266 46.62 -20.62 -5.64
CA SER A 266 45.82 -19.83 -6.57
C SER A 266 44.89 -18.91 -5.78
N LYS A 267 44.88 -17.61 -6.08
CA LYS A 267 43.97 -16.64 -5.47
C LYS A 267 43.09 -15.97 -6.53
N ILE A 268 41.79 -15.87 -6.29
CA ILE A 268 40.87 -15.17 -7.20
C ILE A 268 41.02 -13.65 -7.02
N VAL A 269 41.20 -12.90 -8.12
CA VAL A 269 41.39 -11.43 -8.16
C VAL A 269 40.54 -10.81 -9.27
N ILE A 270 40.09 -9.56 -9.09
CA ILE A 270 39.29 -8.82 -10.09
C ILE A 270 40.17 -8.04 -11.09
N ASP A 271 39.93 -8.19 -12.39
CA ASP A 271 40.51 -7.39 -13.47
C ASP A 271 39.83 -6.00 -13.57
N ARG A 272 40.53 -5.01 -13.03
CA ARG A 272 40.07 -3.61 -12.93
C ARG A 272 39.84 -2.93 -14.28
N ARG A 273 40.60 -3.29 -15.33
CA ARG A 273 40.45 -2.65 -16.66
C ARG A 273 39.22 -3.17 -17.37
N LYS A 274 38.95 -4.48 -17.25
CA LYS A 274 37.75 -5.11 -17.82
C LYS A 274 36.47 -4.65 -17.13
N LEU A 275 36.45 -4.57 -15.79
CA LEU A 275 35.29 -4.09 -15.03
C LEU A 275 34.90 -2.66 -15.44
N SER A 276 35.88 -1.75 -15.56
CA SER A 276 35.64 -0.38 -16.03
C SER A 276 35.15 -0.32 -17.49
N GLY A 277 35.66 -1.20 -18.35
CA GLY A 277 35.21 -1.34 -19.73
C GLY A 277 33.76 -1.81 -19.83
N ILE A 278 33.37 -2.82 -19.04
CA ILE A 278 32.00 -3.35 -18.99
C ILE A 278 31.03 -2.28 -18.52
N LEU A 279 31.31 -1.59 -17.40
CA LEU A 279 30.44 -0.53 -16.89
C LEU A 279 30.25 0.61 -17.92
N LYS A 280 31.30 0.97 -18.66
CA LYS A 280 31.22 1.95 -19.77
C LYS A 280 30.35 1.47 -20.93
N ARG A 281 30.40 0.18 -21.31
CA ARG A 281 29.54 -0.39 -22.37
C ARG A 281 28.06 -0.25 -22.03
N TYR A 282 27.70 -0.32 -20.76
CA TYR A 282 26.33 -0.16 -20.27
C TYR A 282 25.95 1.28 -19.89
N LYS A 283 26.70 2.28 -20.38
CA LYS A 283 26.47 3.72 -20.13
C LYS A 283 26.56 4.13 -18.65
N ILE A 284 27.15 3.30 -17.78
CA ILE A 284 27.40 3.62 -16.38
C ILE A 284 28.72 4.41 -16.29
N LYS A 285 28.62 5.73 -16.17
CA LYS A 285 29.78 6.65 -16.17
C LYS A 285 30.22 7.10 -14.78
N ASP A 286 29.49 6.72 -13.73
CA ASP A 286 29.76 7.14 -12.35
C ASP A 286 31.01 6.42 -11.77
N PRO A 287 32.10 7.13 -11.47
CA PRO A 287 33.31 6.55 -10.91
C PRO A 287 33.15 6.10 -9.45
N ILE A 288 32.23 6.69 -8.68
CA ILE A 288 31.95 6.32 -7.29
C ILE A 288 31.21 4.99 -7.27
N LEU A 289 30.19 4.82 -8.11
CA LEU A 289 29.47 3.56 -8.25
C LEU A 289 30.41 2.42 -8.66
N ALA A 290 31.30 2.67 -9.61
CA ALA A 290 32.30 1.69 -10.02
C ALA A 290 33.22 1.31 -8.85
N ASN A 291 33.60 2.27 -8.00
CA ASN A 291 34.39 2.02 -6.80
C ASN A 291 33.61 1.27 -5.71
N ASN A 292 32.31 1.56 -5.52
CA ASN A 292 31.47 0.88 -4.54
C ASN A 292 31.23 -0.60 -4.90
N VAL A 293 30.91 -0.86 -6.17
CA VAL A 293 30.78 -2.23 -6.69
C VAL A 293 32.09 -2.99 -6.51
N LYS A 294 33.21 -2.34 -6.84
CA LYS A 294 34.54 -2.92 -6.67
C LYS A 294 34.86 -3.26 -5.22
N SER A 295 34.70 -2.31 -4.29
CA SER A 295 34.98 -2.55 -2.86
C SER A 295 34.11 -3.68 -2.30
N ALA A 296 32.83 -3.74 -2.65
CA ALA A 296 31.92 -4.78 -2.19
C ALA A 296 32.34 -6.18 -2.65
N VAL A 297 32.80 -6.31 -3.90
CA VAL A 297 33.28 -7.60 -4.43
C VAL A 297 34.67 -7.95 -3.85
N ASP A 298 35.58 -6.99 -3.72
CA ASP A 298 36.89 -7.19 -3.09
C ASP A 298 36.76 -7.67 -1.62
N ASP A 299 35.80 -7.11 -0.87
CA ASP A 299 35.54 -7.52 0.52
C ASP A 299 34.88 -8.90 0.59
N TYR A 300 33.98 -9.22 -0.33
CA TYR A 300 33.37 -10.56 -0.43
C TYR A 300 34.44 -11.65 -0.70
N ILE A 301 35.37 -11.38 -1.62
CA ILE A 301 36.46 -12.31 -1.97
C ILE A 301 37.46 -12.48 -0.81
N LYS A 302 37.72 -11.44 -0.02
CA LYS A 302 38.64 -11.55 1.13
C LYS A 302 38.11 -12.43 2.27
N VAL A 303 36.79 -12.47 2.45
CA VAL A 303 36.14 -13.13 3.60
C VAL A 303 35.63 -14.54 3.25
N THR A 304 35.51 -14.87 1.96
CA THR A 304 34.98 -16.14 1.48
C THR A 304 36.11 -17.05 0.98
N GLU A 305 36.12 -18.33 1.38
CA GLU A 305 37.05 -19.33 0.88
C GLU A 305 36.86 -19.57 -0.63
N ASP A 306 37.95 -19.78 -1.38
CA ASP A 306 37.95 -19.84 -2.86
C ASP A 306 36.95 -20.88 -3.42
N ASP A 307 36.73 -21.99 -2.70
CA ASP A 307 35.87 -23.12 -3.07
C ASP A 307 34.37 -22.78 -2.96
N GLN A 308 34.03 -21.73 -2.19
CA GLN A 308 32.67 -21.32 -1.86
C GLN A 308 32.20 -20.10 -2.67
N ILE A 309 33.08 -19.50 -3.48
CA ILE A 309 32.75 -18.36 -4.34
C ILE A 309 31.94 -18.86 -5.54
N LYS A 310 30.62 -18.74 -5.44
CA LYS A 310 29.67 -19.05 -6.53
C LYS A 310 29.29 -17.80 -7.30
N GLN A 311 29.09 -17.96 -8.61
CA GLN A 311 28.68 -16.90 -9.54
C GLN A 311 27.43 -16.15 -9.06
N ASP A 312 26.40 -16.87 -8.61
CA ASP A 312 25.14 -16.28 -8.13
C ASP A 312 25.34 -15.41 -6.87
N ASN A 313 26.30 -15.76 -6.00
CA ASN A 313 26.60 -14.99 -4.79
C ASN A 313 27.32 -13.69 -5.14
N VAL A 314 28.25 -13.72 -6.10
CA VAL A 314 28.95 -12.53 -6.59
C VAL A 314 27.98 -11.59 -7.32
N GLU A 315 27.07 -12.15 -8.12
CA GLU A 315 25.99 -11.39 -8.77
C GLU A 315 25.10 -10.68 -7.73
N LEU A 316 24.71 -11.38 -6.66
CA LEU A 316 23.94 -10.79 -5.57
C LEU A 316 24.72 -9.67 -4.86
N VAL A 317 26.03 -9.83 -4.64
CA VAL A 317 26.88 -8.79 -4.03
C VAL A 317 26.95 -7.54 -4.92
N VAL A 318 27.08 -7.71 -6.24
CA VAL A 318 27.07 -6.61 -7.21
C VAL A 318 25.72 -5.89 -7.20
N LEU A 319 24.62 -6.64 -7.26
CA LEU A 319 23.27 -6.06 -7.19
C LEU A 319 23.07 -5.30 -5.89
N LYS A 320 23.49 -5.86 -4.75
CA LYS A 320 23.42 -5.21 -3.44
C LYS A 320 24.23 -3.92 -3.40
N ALA A 321 25.42 -3.90 -3.99
CA ALA A 321 26.24 -2.69 -4.07
C ALA A 321 25.57 -1.60 -4.92
N ILE A 322 24.93 -1.98 -6.02
CA ILE A 322 24.22 -1.06 -6.93
C ILE A 322 22.93 -0.56 -6.28
N ASN A 323 22.15 -1.44 -5.66
CA ASN A 323 20.94 -1.11 -4.91
C ASN A 323 21.25 -0.22 -3.71
N LYS A 324 22.34 -0.50 -2.99
CA LYS A 324 22.85 0.37 -1.93
C LYS A 324 23.25 1.73 -2.47
N SER A 325 23.80 1.80 -3.68
CA SER A 325 24.17 3.08 -4.28
C SER A 325 22.97 3.92 -4.76
N ILE A 326 21.85 3.28 -5.13
CA ILE A 326 20.63 3.98 -5.62
C ILE A 326 19.64 4.27 -4.49
N TYR A 327 19.40 3.28 -3.63
CA TYR A 327 18.34 3.29 -2.60
C TYR A 327 18.88 3.31 -1.17
N ASN A 328 20.20 3.32 -1.02
CA ASN A 328 20.85 3.38 0.28
C ASN A 328 20.54 2.17 1.20
N THR A 329 20.26 1.02 0.59
CA THR A 329 20.06 -0.25 1.31
C THR A 329 20.69 -1.39 0.52
N ASP A 330 21.37 -2.29 1.22
CA ASP A 330 21.83 -3.57 0.69
C ASP A 330 20.74 -4.66 0.74
N VAL A 331 19.56 -4.33 1.28
CA VAL A 331 18.37 -5.16 1.18
C VAL A 331 17.84 -5.03 -0.24
N LEU A 332 18.12 -6.03 -1.06
CA LEU A 332 17.57 -6.10 -2.41
C LEU A 332 16.09 -6.52 -2.33
N PRO A 333 15.16 -5.71 -2.83
CA PRO A 333 13.80 -6.17 -3.10
C PRO A 333 13.83 -7.39 -4.01
N GLU A 334 12.97 -8.39 -3.77
CA GLU A 334 12.84 -9.57 -4.63
C GLU A 334 12.60 -9.16 -6.10
N GLU A 335 11.90 -8.05 -6.35
CA GLU A 335 11.73 -7.48 -7.69
C GLU A 335 13.04 -7.19 -8.44
N TYR A 336 14.11 -6.79 -7.75
CA TYR A 336 15.42 -6.53 -8.34
C TYR A 336 16.31 -7.77 -8.36
N ILE A 337 16.02 -8.78 -7.53
CA ILE A 337 16.66 -10.10 -7.59
C ILE A 337 16.11 -10.86 -8.80
N ASP A 338 14.80 -10.85 -8.97
CA ASP A 338 14.07 -11.54 -10.03
C ASP A 338 14.20 -10.83 -11.38
N ASN A 339 14.36 -9.50 -11.38
CA ASN A 339 14.61 -8.71 -12.58
C ASN A 339 15.61 -7.56 -12.34
N PRO A 340 16.93 -7.87 -12.36
CA PRO A 340 18.00 -6.89 -12.21
C PRO A 340 17.92 -5.66 -13.12
N ASN A 341 17.27 -5.77 -14.29
CA ASN A 341 17.15 -4.65 -15.23
C ASN A 341 16.28 -3.52 -14.71
N LYS A 342 15.34 -3.80 -13.80
CA LYS A 342 14.58 -2.74 -13.13
C LYS A 342 15.54 -1.86 -12.31
N LEU A 343 16.47 -2.48 -11.59
CA LEU A 343 17.51 -1.79 -10.84
C LEU A 343 18.47 -1.02 -11.78
N PHE A 344 18.86 -1.59 -12.92
CA PHE A 344 19.70 -0.90 -13.91
C PHE A 344 18.98 0.22 -14.68
N SER A 345 17.69 0.08 -14.95
CA SER A 345 16.89 1.14 -15.55
C SER A 345 16.76 2.32 -14.58
N LYS A 346 16.57 2.03 -13.29
CA LYS A 346 16.60 3.02 -12.22
C LYS A 346 17.98 3.65 -12.07
N LEU A 347 19.05 2.87 -12.24
CA LEU A 347 20.41 3.37 -12.29
C LEU A 347 20.63 4.34 -13.46
N SER A 348 20.09 4.03 -14.63
CA SER A 348 20.19 4.89 -15.83
C SER A 348 19.35 6.17 -15.72
N GLN A 349 18.30 6.15 -14.89
CA GLN A 349 17.53 7.34 -14.49
C GLN A 349 18.25 8.14 -13.41
N SER A 350 19.01 7.47 -12.53
CA SER A 350 19.92 8.11 -11.58
C SER A 350 21.23 8.50 -12.28
N ASN A 351 21.16 9.39 -13.26
CA ASN A 351 22.35 10.14 -13.63
C ASN A 351 22.75 10.97 -12.40
N SER A 352 23.76 10.52 -11.67
CA SER A 352 24.42 11.30 -10.63
C SER A 352 24.97 12.56 -11.30
N TYR A 353 24.30 13.69 -11.05
CA TYR A 353 24.79 15.00 -11.45
C TYR A 353 26.12 15.25 -10.73
N SER A 354 27.16 15.49 -11.51
CA SER A 354 28.51 15.80 -11.07
C SER A 354 28.90 17.12 -11.72
N GLU A 355 28.95 18.20 -10.94
CA GLU A 355 29.42 19.50 -11.43
C GLU A 355 30.89 19.65 -11.04
N LYS A 356 31.71 19.98 -12.04
CA LYS A 356 33.14 20.20 -11.82
C LYS A 356 33.32 21.52 -11.10
N ILE A 357 33.98 21.51 -9.94
CA ILE A 357 34.22 22.74 -9.18
C ILE A 357 35.26 23.56 -9.93
N SER A 358 34.88 24.77 -10.34
CA SER A 358 35.85 25.75 -10.85
C SER A 358 36.39 26.55 -9.68
N TYR A 359 37.62 26.28 -9.29
CA TYR A 359 38.33 27.11 -8.32
C TYR A 359 38.77 28.41 -9.00
N PRO A 360 38.47 29.60 -8.43
CA PRO A 360 39.01 30.85 -8.94
C PRO A 360 40.54 30.79 -8.88
N LYS A 361 41.21 31.09 -10.01
CA LYS A 361 42.65 31.33 -10.02
C LYS A 361 42.90 32.68 -9.40
N ILE A 362 43.42 32.70 -8.18
CA ILE A 362 43.91 33.91 -7.53
C ILE A 362 45.43 33.85 -7.64
N ASP A 363 46.01 34.74 -8.44
CA ASP A 363 47.46 34.86 -8.53
C ASP A 363 48.00 35.37 -7.18
N ASN A 364 49.13 34.82 -6.72
CA ASN A 364 49.85 35.16 -5.46
C ASN A 364 49.28 34.64 -4.13
N GLN A 365 48.78 33.41 -4.04
CA GLN A 365 48.60 32.71 -2.75
C GLN A 365 49.50 31.48 -2.63
N ALA A 366 50.12 31.29 -1.46
CA ALA A 366 51.00 30.15 -1.15
C ALA A 366 50.24 28.82 -0.97
N VAL A 367 48.92 28.88 -0.77
CA VAL A 367 48.02 27.74 -0.65
C VAL A 367 46.76 28.10 -1.45
N THR A 368 46.47 27.30 -2.47
CA THR A 368 45.25 27.44 -3.28
C THR A 368 44.09 26.66 -2.65
N ALA A 369 42.85 27.00 -3.00
CA ALA A 369 41.67 26.27 -2.52
C ALA A 369 41.75 24.75 -2.84
N LYS A 370 42.46 24.38 -3.90
CA LYS A 370 42.71 22.98 -4.29
C LYS A 370 43.68 22.24 -3.36
N ASP A 371 44.56 22.97 -2.69
CA ASP A 371 45.51 22.39 -1.72
C ASP A 371 44.82 22.02 -0.39
N ILE A 372 43.60 22.54 -0.16
CA ILE A 372 42.78 22.29 1.03
C ILE A 372 41.60 21.36 0.71
N ILE A 373 40.99 21.49 -0.48
CA ILE A 373 39.77 20.77 -0.88
C ILE A 373 40.15 19.63 -1.83
N ASN A 374 39.97 18.38 -1.37
CA ASN A 374 40.47 17.19 -2.05
C ASN A 374 39.45 16.53 -3.02
N PHE A 375 38.49 17.29 -3.57
CA PHE A 375 37.50 16.79 -4.51
C PHE A 375 37.28 17.76 -5.68
N ASP A 376 37.48 17.30 -6.93
CA ASP A 376 37.37 18.14 -8.14
C ASP A 376 35.93 18.24 -8.69
N THR A 377 34.98 17.55 -8.06
CA THR A 377 33.58 17.45 -8.48
C THR A 377 32.67 17.42 -7.26
N VAL A 378 31.59 18.21 -7.25
CA VAL A 378 30.48 17.98 -6.32
C VAL A 378 29.53 16.99 -6.97
N THR A 379 29.39 15.82 -6.36
CA THR A 379 28.29 14.90 -6.67
C THR A 379 27.25 15.05 -5.57
N GLY A 380 26.05 15.47 -5.97
CA GLY A 380 24.92 15.61 -5.07
C GLY A 380 23.67 15.88 -5.91
N PRO A 381 22.48 15.53 -5.40
CA PRO A 381 21.25 15.90 -6.11
C PRO A 381 21.18 17.43 -6.18
N VAL A 382 20.96 17.98 -7.38
CA VAL A 382 20.31 19.30 -7.51
C VAL A 382 18.84 19.10 -7.08
N ARG A 383 18.67 18.72 -5.81
CA ARG A 383 17.41 18.25 -5.26
C ARG A 383 16.36 19.33 -5.35
N HIS A 384 16.76 20.58 -5.11
CA HIS A 384 15.92 21.74 -5.30
C HIS A 384 15.44 21.85 -6.75
N LYS A 385 16.32 21.69 -7.75
CA LYS A 385 15.88 21.69 -9.16
C LYS A 385 14.88 20.57 -9.43
N PHE A 386 15.20 19.31 -9.16
CA PHE A 386 14.29 18.20 -9.45
C PHE A 386 12.95 18.31 -8.68
N GLU A 387 12.98 18.67 -7.39
CA GLU A 387 11.76 18.78 -6.57
C GLU A 387 10.91 20.01 -6.92
N PHE A 388 11.51 21.14 -7.35
CA PHE A 388 10.78 22.38 -7.63
C PHE A 388 10.54 22.68 -9.12
N SER A 389 11.44 22.32 -10.03
CA SER A 389 11.28 22.61 -11.46
C SER A 389 10.50 21.55 -12.21
N GLU A 390 10.56 20.29 -11.79
CA GLU A 390 9.89 19.18 -12.52
C GLU A 390 8.57 18.74 -11.87
N ASN A 391 8.45 18.85 -10.53
CA ASN A 391 7.33 18.26 -9.80
C ASN A 391 6.33 19.27 -9.22
N LEU A 392 6.76 20.50 -8.92
CA LEU A 392 5.91 21.48 -8.22
C LEU A 392 4.67 21.86 -9.03
N ASP A 393 4.81 22.14 -10.33
CA ASP A 393 3.67 22.57 -11.16
C ASP A 393 2.59 21.50 -11.25
N PHE A 394 2.99 20.24 -11.43
CA PHE A 394 2.09 19.09 -11.42
C PHE A 394 1.41 18.93 -10.05
N ALA A 395 2.16 19.07 -8.97
CA ALA A 395 1.64 18.98 -7.62
C ALA A 395 0.64 20.12 -7.33
N MET A 396 0.95 21.37 -7.70
CA MET A 396 0.07 22.54 -7.56
C MET A 396 -1.25 22.31 -8.30
N ALA A 397 -1.20 21.87 -9.56
CA ALA A 397 -2.40 21.58 -10.34
C ALA A 397 -3.25 20.47 -9.70
N THR A 398 -2.60 19.42 -9.19
CA THR A 398 -3.27 18.30 -8.53
C THR A 398 -3.91 18.73 -7.20
N MET A 399 -3.23 19.58 -6.42
CA MET A 399 -3.78 20.18 -5.20
C MET A 399 -5.05 20.96 -5.52
N PHE A 400 -5.03 21.94 -6.43
CA PHE A 400 -6.22 22.72 -6.78
C PHE A 400 -7.39 21.85 -7.28
N LYS A 401 -7.11 20.82 -8.07
CA LYS A 401 -8.14 19.86 -8.52
C LYS A 401 -8.78 19.08 -7.36
N SER A 402 -8.17 19.01 -6.18
CA SER A 402 -8.80 18.39 -5.00
C SER A 402 -10.07 19.13 -4.53
N LEU A 403 -10.20 20.44 -4.80
CA LEU A 403 -11.41 21.20 -4.49
C LEU A 403 -12.66 20.68 -5.23
N GLN A 404 -12.47 20.02 -6.37
CA GLN A 404 -13.54 19.41 -7.15
C GLN A 404 -14.10 18.15 -6.48
N LYS A 405 -13.33 17.53 -5.57
CA LYS A 405 -13.71 16.29 -4.88
C LYS A 405 -14.52 16.57 -3.61
N LEU A 406 -14.70 17.83 -3.22
CA LEU A 406 -15.49 18.20 -2.07
C LEU A 406 -16.96 17.81 -2.30
N LYS A 407 -17.57 17.14 -1.33
CA LYS A 407 -18.99 16.77 -1.32
C LYS A 407 -19.87 17.98 -1.13
N ASN A 408 -19.48 18.86 -0.21
CA ASN A 408 -20.23 20.08 0.11
C ASN A 408 -19.60 21.26 -0.64
N HIS A 409 -20.35 21.85 -1.56
CA HIS A 409 -19.93 22.96 -2.41
C HIS A 409 -18.65 22.69 -3.24
N PRO A 410 -18.67 21.71 -4.15
CA PRO A 410 -17.54 21.47 -5.04
C PRO A 410 -17.19 22.70 -5.90
N ILE A 411 -15.89 22.90 -6.12
CA ILE A 411 -15.37 24.05 -6.88
C ILE A 411 -14.58 23.51 -8.07
N GLU A 412 -15.03 23.86 -9.26
CA GLU A 412 -14.37 23.53 -10.51
C GLU A 412 -13.14 24.41 -10.74
N VAL A 413 -12.05 23.79 -11.20
CA VAL A 413 -10.84 24.51 -11.62
C VAL A 413 -10.89 24.60 -13.14
N VAL A 414 -11.20 25.80 -13.65
CA VAL A 414 -11.36 26.06 -15.08
C VAL A 414 -10.00 26.23 -15.75
N ASN A 415 -9.10 26.98 -15.11
CA ASN A 415 -7.79 27.27 -15.67
C ASN A 415 -6.74 27.53 -14.58
N ILE A 416 -5.48 27.24 -14.88
CA ILE A 416 -4.33 27.59 -14.05
C ILE A 416 -3.30 28.25 -14.97
N LYS A 417 -3.06 29.55 -14.75
CA LYS A 417 -1.99 30.32 -15.40
C LYS A 417 -0.84 30.52 -14.42
N LYS A 418 0.38 30.54 -14.96
CA LYS A 418 1.62 30.71 -14.19
C LYS A 418 2.46 31.79 -14.86
N ASP A 419 2.80 32.83 -14.11
CA ASP A 419 3.70 33.89 -14.54
C ASP A 419 4.89 33.99 -13.59
N ILE A 420 6.10 34.16 -14.12
CA ILE A 420 7.27 34.45 -13.28
C ILE A 420 7.37 35.96 -13.04
N LYS A 421 7.51 36.34 -11.77
CA LYS A 421 7.81 37.70 -11.34
C LYS A 421 9.20 37.70 -10.73
N ASP A 422 10.12 38.39 -11.39
CA ASP A 422 11.51 38.53 -10.94
C ASP A 422 11.85 40.02 -10.86
N ASN A 423 12.15 40.50 -9.66
CA ASN A 423 12.57 41.87 -9.43
C ASN A 423 13.80 41.92 -8.49
N ASN A 424 14.28 43.13 -8.21
CA ASN A 424 15.48 43.29 -7.38
C ASN A 424 15.34 42.75 -5.95
N LEU A 425 14.11 42.59 -5.45
CA LEU A 425 13.83 42.15 -4.08
C LEU A 425 13.31 40.71 -4.00
N HIS A 426 12.51 40.26 -4.97
CA HIS A 426 11.79 38.99 -4.91
C HIS A 426 11.80 38.28 -6.26
N ARG A 427 11.85 36.94 -6.20
CA ARG A 427 11.57 36.07 -7.34
C ARG A 427 10.55 35.01 -6.95
N PHE A 428 9.41 35.00 -7.63
CA PHE A 428 8.33 34.05 -7.37
C PHE A 428 7.53 33.75 -8.63
N TYR A 429 6.84 32.61 -8.63
CA TYR A 429 5.77 32.31 -9.56
C TYR A 429 4.45 32.84 -9.00
N GLU A 430 3.74 33.65 -9.78
CA GLU A 430 2.37 34.04 -9.53
C GLU A 430 1.45 33.07 -10.29
N TYR A 431 0.75 32.23 -9.54
CA TYR A 431 -0.29 31.38 -10.11
C TYR A 431 -1.62 32.12 -10.04
N THR A 432 -2.30 32.23 -11.18
CA THR A 432 -3.68 32.70 -11.26
C THR A 432 -4.57 31.51 -11.59
N ILE A 433 -5.43 31.14 -10.66
CA ILE A 433 -6.33 29.99 -10.76
C ILE A 433 -7.75 30.52 -10.96
N THR A 434 -8.34 30.18 -12.10
CA THR A 434 -9.73 30.50 -12.40
C THR A 434 -10.62 29.39 -11.84
N LEU A 435 -11.47 29.76 -10.89
CA LEU A 435 -12.38 28.87 -10.18
C LEU A 435 -13.83 29.15 -10.59
N LYS A 436 -14.66 28.10 -10.54
CA LYS A 436 -16.11 28.20 -10.72
C LYS A 436 -16.80 27.34 -9.66
N ASN A 437 -17.60 27.95 -8.80
CA ASN A 437 -18.35 27.17 -7.81
C ASN A 437 -19.45 26.39 -8.54
N GLN A 438 -19.65 25.11 -8.23
CA GLN A 438 -20.68 24.30 -8.90
C GLN A 438 -22.03 24.34 -8.18
N ILE A 439 -22.03 24.58 -6.86
CA ILE A 439 -23.24 24.59 -6.04
C ILE A 439 -23.12 25.72 -4.99
N GLY A 440 -24.03 26.69 -5.04
CA GLY A 440 -24.05 27.84 -4.14
C GLY A 440 -22.89 28.82 -4.37
N GLY A 441 -22.98 30.02 -3.78
CA GLY A 441 -21.98 31.08 -3.99
C GLY A 441 -21.89 31.57 -5.45
N GLU A 442 -20.80 32.28 -5.74
CA GLU A 442 -20.53 32.84 -7.09
C GLU A 442 -20.39 31.73 -8.15
N GLN A 443 -21.34 31.67 -9.07
CA GLN A 443 -21.36 30.67 -10.15
C GLN A 443 -20.60 31.14 -11.39
N GLU A 444 -20.32 32.44 -11.52
CA GLU A 444 -19.47 32.95 -12.59
C GLU A 444 -17.99 32.69 -12.29
N PRO A 445 -17.16 32.42 -13.31
CA PRO A 445 -15.74 32.21 -13.10
C PRO A 445 -15.06 33.42 -12.42
N TYR A 446 -14.23 33.15 -11.41
CA TYR A 446 -13.45 34.16 -10.71
C TYR A 446 -12.02 33.69 -10.45
N ASP A 447 -11.09 34.64 -10.39
CA ASP A 447 -9.67 34.34 -10.22
C ASP A 447 -9.25 34.42 -8.75
N VAL A 448 -8.42 33.48 -8.35
CA VAL A 448 -7.65 33.53 -7.11
C VAL A 448 -6.16 33.44 -7.42
N LYS A 449 -5.34 34.10 -6.60
CA LYS A 449 -3.90 34.17 -6.82
C LYS A 449 -3.12 33.57 -5.66
N ILE A 450 -1.97 32.98 -5.99
CA ILE A 450 -1.00 32.53 -4.99
C ILE A 450 0.43 32.75 -5.48
N LYS A 451 1.28 33.28 -4.59
CA LYS A 451 2.70 33.50 -4.83
C LYS A 451 3.51 32.33 -4.27
N VAL A 452 4.31 31.71 -5.14
CA VAL A 452 5.16 30.57 -4.79
C VAL A 452 6.62 30.94 -5.05
N PRO A 453 7.54 30.82 -4.07
CA PRO A 453 8.95 31.13 -4.29
C PRO A 453 9.52 30.38 -5.49
N ALA A 454 10.32 31.09 -6.30
CA ALA A 454 10.98 30.51 -7.46
C ALA A 454 12.50 30.53 -7.28
N LEU A 455 13.16 29.48 -7.77
CA LEU A 455 14.61 29.35 -7.66
C LEU A 455 15.33 30.37 -8.56
N VAL A 456 16.39 30.95 -8.02
CA VAL A 456 17.45 31.69 -8.71
C VAL A 456 18.62 30.72 -8.91
N ASN A 457 19.12 30.61 -10.14
CA ASN A 457 20.25 29.75 -10.51
C ASN A 457 20.11 28.29 -10.03
N ASP A 458 18.87 27.78 -9.97
CA ASP A 458 18.54 26.44 -9.49
C ASP A 458 18.95 26.13 -8.02
N ARG A 459 19.25 27.16 -7.21
CA ARG A 459 19.89 27.02 -5.89
C ARG A 459 19.19 27.75 -4.75
N TYR A 460 18.87 29.04 -4.92
CA TYR A 460 18.37 29.88 -3.82
C TYR A 460 16.98 30.43 -4.11
N PHE A 461 16.24 30.77 -3.06
CA PHE A 461 15.05 31.60 -3.15
C PHE A 461 15.39 33.05 -2.81
N LYS A 462 14.98 33.98 -3.67
CA LYS A 462 15.19 35.42 -3.45
C LYS A 462 13.92 36.06 -2.92
N LEU A 463 13.96 36.53 -1.68
CA LEU A 463 12.82 37.13 -0.98
C LEU A 463 13.28 38.33 -0.15
N GLY A 464 12.69 39.52 -0.38
CA GLY A 464 12.98 40.72 0.40
C GLY A 464 14.42 41.22 0.27
N GLY A 465 15.09 40.94 -0.85
CA GLY A 465 16.50 41.26 -1.09
C GLY A 465 17.50 40.24 -0.51
N ASN A 466 17.02 39.23 0.22
CA ASN A 466 17.86 38.19 0.80
C ASN A 466 17.78 36.88 0.01
N GLU A 467 18.86 36.08 0.10
CA GLU A 467 18.94 34.75 -0.48
C GLU A 467 18.72 33.69 0.60
N TYR A 468 17.86 32.72 0.29
CA TYR A 468 17.49 31.65 1.21
C TYR A 468 17.74 30.28 0.59
N ILE A 469 18.15 29.33 1.45
CA ILE A 469 18.21 27.91 1.13
C ILE A 469 17.15 27.17 1.92
N MET A 470 16.44 26.26 1.25
CA MET A 470 15.51 25.38 1.92
C MET A 470 16.20 24.12 2.43
N VAL A 471 16.10 23.91 3.74
CA VAL A 471 16.57 22.69 4.41
C VAL A 471 15.63 21.53 4.07
N SER A 472 16.19 20.32 3.90
CA SER A 472 15.37 19.12 3.72
C SER A 472 14.62 18.76 5.02
N GLN A 473 13.35 18.38 4.93
CA GLN A 473 12.57 17.96 6.10
C GLN A 473 12.30 16.45 6.07
N GLN A 474 12.41 15.79 7.22
CA GLN A 474 11.98 14.42 7.44
C GLN A 474 10.50 14.38 7.85
N TYR A 475 9.70 13.70 7.03
CA TYR A 475 8.32 13.35 7.31
C TYR A 475 8.25 11.91 7.81
N LEU A 476 7.32 11.66 8.71
CA LEU A 476 6.94 10.28 9.04
C LEU A 476 6.18 9.66 7.86
N GLN A 477 6.17 8.33 7.81
CA GLN A 477 5.16 7.62 7.01
C GLN A 477 3.75 8.04 7.43
N PRO A 478 2.75 7.94 6.54
CA PRO A 478 1.38 8.30 6.88
C PRO A 478 0.89 7.56 8.12
N LEU A 479 1.24 6.28 8.27
CA LEU A 479 0.85 5.46 9.41
C LEU A 479 2.07 5.03 10.24
N THR A 480 2.16 5.48 11.50
CA THR A 480 3.27 5.13 12.43
C THR A 480 2.76 4.71 13.80
N LYS A 481 3.41 3.73 14.44
CA LYS A 481 3.13 3.33 15.82
C LYS A 481 4.10 4.07 16.74
N ASP A 482 3.62 5.15 17.37
CA ASP A 482 4.47 6.03 18.16
C ASP A 482 4.70 5.56 19.62
N LYS A 483 3.78 4.73 20.11
CA LYS A 483 3.73 4.17 21.46
C LYS A 483 3.05 2.80 21.42
N ASP A 484 3.26 1.99 22.45
CA ASP A 484 2.72 0.63 22.53
C ASP A 484 1.22 0.57 22.21
N ASN A 485 0.42 1.45 22.79
CA ASN A 485 -1.05 1.44 22.61
C ASN A 485 -1.57 2.57 21.71
N GLU A 486 -0.74 3.14 20.82
CA GLU A 486 -1.14 4.28 19.99
C GLU A 486 -0.49 4.25 18.60
N VAL A 487 -1.33 4.29 17.57
CA VAL A 487 -0.95 4.49 16.18
C VAL A 487 -1.42 5.87 15.73
N ARG A 488 -0.59 6.53 14.95
CA ARG A 488 -0.83 7.82 14.32
C ARG A 488 -1.09 7.61 12.84
N PHE A 489 -2.15 8.22 12.33
CA PHE A 489 -2.35 8.49 10.92
C PHE A 489 -2.16 10.00 10.67
N LEU A 490 -1.18 10.34 9.85
CA LEU A 490 -0.77 11.71 9.55
C LEU A 490 -1.01 12.00 8.07
N THR A 491 -1.79 13.04 7.81
CA THR A 491 -2.03 13.59 6.47
C THR A 491 -1.64 15.07 6.46
N HIS A 492 -1.73 15.75 5.31
CA HIS A 492 -1.49 17.19 5.28
C HIS A 492 -2.56 17.96 6.07
N TYR A 493 -3.81 17.48 6.07
CA TYR A 493 -4.92 18.14 6.78
C TYR A 493 -4.91 17.96 8.30
N ASN A 494 -4.69 16.73 8.77
CA ASN A 494 -4.85 16.42 10.18
C ASN A 494 -4.03 15.22 10.64
N MET A 495 -3.89 15.14 11.96
CA MET A 495 -3.33 13.99 12.65
C MET A 495 -4.44 13.28 13.43
N THR A 496 -4.68 12.03 13.07
CA THR A 496 -5.61 11.13 13.76
C THR A 496 -4.82 10.11 14.56
N ARG A 497 -5.28 9.74 15.76
CA ARG A 497 -4.65 8.68 16.53
C ARG A 497 -5.65 7.59 16.88
N LEU A 498 -5.28 6.33 16.62
CA LEU A 498 -5.96 5.16 17.15
C LEU A 498 -5.25 4.69 18.39
N SER A 499 -5.99 4.34 19.44
CA SER A 499 -5.39 3.84 20.66
C SER A 499 -6.24 2.81 21.36
N VAL A 500 -5.59 1.81 21.96
CA VAL A 500 -6.24 0.85 22.85
C VAL A 500 -6.25 1.42 24.26
N GLN A 501 -7.42 1.44 24.89
CA GLN A 501 -7.57 1.92 26.25
C GLN A 501 -7.64 0.78 27.26
N ASN A 502 -7.21 1.10 28.48
CA ASN A 502 -7.31 0.25 29.67
C ASN A 502 -6.58 -1.11 29.62
N LEU A 503 -5.75 -1.40 28.63
CA LEU A 503 -4.83 -2.54 28.67
C LEU A 503 -3.53 -2.18 29.41
N LYS A 504 -3.05 -3.10 30.26
CA LYS A 504 -1.78 -3.01 31.00
C LYS A 504 -0.59 -3.15 30.05
N PHE A 505 -0.64 -4.16 29.18
CA PHE A 505 0.33 -4.42 28.12
C PHE A 505 -0.36 -4.26 26.76
N ASN A 506 0.36 -3.73 25.76
CA ASN A 506 -0.16 -3.81 24.39
C ASN A 506 -0.17 -5.28 23.92
N ILE A 507 -1.07 -5.58 22.98
CA ILE A 507 -1.24 -6.93 22.47
C ILE A 507 0.03 -7.44 21.78
N SER A 508 0.82 -6.58 21.13
CA SER A 508 2.09 -6.96 20.52
C SER A 508 3.19 -7.29 21.54
N GLN A 509 3.03 -6.92 22.82
CA GLN A 509 4.03 -7.11 23.88
C GLN A 509 3.92 -8.49 24.54
N VAL A 510 3.86 -9.54 23.72
CA VAL A 510 3.72 -10.93 24.21
C VAL A 510 4.87 -11.30 25.17
N GLN A 511 6.09 -10.86 24.87
CA GLN A 511 7.27 -11.08 25.70
C GLN A 511 7.15 -10.44 27.09
N ASP A 512 6.63 -9.21 27.18
CA ASP A 512 6.42 -8.54 28.47
C ASP A 512 5.36 -9.24 29.32
N ILE A 513 4.36 -9.84 28.67
CA ILE A 513 3.32 -10.63 29.34
C ILE A 513 3.92 -11.95 29.86
N LEU A 514 4.79 -12.61 29.10
CA LEU A 514 5.52 -13.79 29.57
C LEU A 514 6.38 -13.46 30.80
N ASN A 515 7.13 -12.36 30.75
CA ASN A 515 7.91 -11.85 31.89
C ASN A 515 7.02 -11.59 33.11
N TYR A 516 5.86 -10.95 32.90
CA TYR A 516 4.89 -10.69 33.96
C TYR A 516 4.36 -11.97 34.62
N ILE A 517 4.01 -12.97 33.80
CA ILE A 517 3.52 -14.26 34.28
C ILE A 517 4.60 -14.97 35.08
N ASN A 518 5.84 -15.03 34.58
CA ASN A 518 6.93 -15.68 35.29
C ASN A 518 7.24 -15.03 36.64
N LEU A 519 7.10 -13.70 36.75
CA LEU A 519 7.35 -12.98 37.99
C LEU A 519 6.21 -13.09 39.00
N LYS A 520 4.95 -13.04 38.54
CA LYS A 520 3.77 -12.95 39.43
C LYS A 520 3.09 -14.30 39.68
N TYR A 521 3.20 -15.23 38.73
CA TYR A 521 2.54 -16.53 38.72
C TYR A 521 3.56 -17.65 38.46
N ALA A 522 4.70 -17.59 39.15
CA ALA A 522 5.80 -18.55 38.98
C ALA A 522 5.36 -20.00 39.24
N GLU A 523 4.35 -20.21 40.08
CA GLU A 523 3.82 -21.52 40.47
C GLU A 523 3.20 -22.33 39.33
N ILE A 524 2.74 -21.66 38.26
CA ILE A 524 2.22 -22.34 37.05
C ILE A 524 3.28 -22.51 35.96
N VAL A 525 4.49 -22.01 36.18
CA VAL A 525 5.60 -22.08 35.23
C VAL A 525 6.53 -23.22 35.62
N THR A 526 6.85 -24.08 34.66
CA THR A 526 7.70 -25.27 34.87
C THR A 526 9.08 -25.12 34.24
N GLU A 527 9.19 -24.36 33.15
CA GLU A 527 10.44 -24.15 32.43
C GLU A 527 10.39 -22.77 31.74
N THR A 528 11.51 -22.06 31.73
CA THR A 528 11.69 -20.80 30.98
C THR A 528 13.03 -20.76 30.26
N LYS A 529 13.11 -19.98 29.17
CA LYS A 529 14.38 -19.62 28.52
C LYS A 529 14.41 -18.12 28.21
N THR A 530 15.57 -17.52 28.36
CA THR A 530 15.80 -16.09 28.20
C THR A 530 16.76 -15.78 27.06
N ASP A 531 16.62 -14.61 26.45
CA ASP A 531 17.60 -14.05 25.52
C ASP A 531 18.83 -13.46 26.25
N ASP A 532 19.80 -12.95 25.49
CA ASP A 532 21.02 -12.30 26.02
C ASP A 532 20.74 -11.06 26.89
N LYS A 533 19.52 -10.52 26.83
CA LYS A 533 19.07 -9.37 27.62
C LYS A 533 18.19 -9.78 28.79
N ASN A 534 18.17 -11.08 29.14
CA ASN A 534 17.39 -11.66 30.23
C ASN A 534 15.86 -11.59 30.03
N ASN A 535 15.37 -11.39 28.81
CA ASN A 535 13.94 -11.41 28.52
C ASN A 535 13.48 -12.82 28.17
N ILE A 536 12.35 -13.25 28.71
CA ILE A 536 11.82 -14.59 28.49
C ILE A 536 11.19 -14.70 27.10
N HIS A 537 11.72 -15.58 26.26
CA HIS A 537 11.13 -15.90 24.95
C HIS A 537 10.44 -17.26 24.93
N TYR A 538 10.66 -18.10 25.94
CA TYR A 538 10.06 -19.43 26.08
C TYR A 538 9.49 -19.61 27.49
N ILE A 539 8.25 -20.12 27.58
CA ILE A 539 7.61 -20.57 28.83
C ILE A 539 6.88 -21.88 28.58
N LYS A 540 7.08 -22.85 29.48
CA LYS A 540 6.25 -24.05 29.61
C LYS A 540 5.42 -23.98 30.89
N PHE A 541 4.11 -24.12 30.75
CA PHE A 541 3.17 -24.13 31.85
C PHE A 541 2.98 -25.52 32.46
N SER A 542 2.49 -25.59 33.70
CA SER A 542 2.22 -26.84 34.44
C SER A 542 1.24 -27.78 33.75
N ASN A 543 0.35 -27.23 32.91
CA ASN A 543 -0.56 -28.00 32.07
C ASN A 543 0.04 -28.41 30.71
N ALA A 544 1.37 -28.35 30.58
CA ALA A 544 2.16 -28.67 29.39
C ALA A 544 1.94 -27.78 28.16
N GLU A 545 1.18 -26.68 28.26
CA GLU A 545 1.13 -25.69 27.18
C GLU A 545 2.46 -24.92 27.10
N ILE A 546 2.96 -24.69 25.88
CA ILE A 546 4.25 -24.05 25.62
C ILE A 546 4.06 -22.81 24.76
N PHE A 547 4.75 -21.74 25.11
CA PHE A 547 4.91 -20.55 24.29
C PHE A 547 6.39 -20.40 23.95
N ASP A 548 6.70 -20.28 22.66
CA ASP A 548 8.06 -20.10 22.16
C ASP A 548 8.07 -19.03 21.07
N LEU A 549 8.44 -17.81 21.42
CA LEU A 549 8.38 -16.68 20.50
C LEU A 549 9.41 -16.76 19.36
N THR A 550 10.38 -17.67 19.46
CA THR A 550 11.46 -17.88 18.48
C THR A 550 11.19 -19.02 17.50
N SER A 551 10.21 -19.87 17.81
CA SER A 551 9.86 -21.04 16.99
C SER A 551 8.85 -20.73 15.90
N LEU A 552 8.87 -21.54 14.83
CA LEU A 552 7.82 -21.60 13.81
C LEU A 552 6.48 -22.10 14.38
N THR A 553 6.49 -22.72 15.56
CA THR A 553 5.30 -23.11 16.33
C THR A 553 5.24 -22.30 17.62
N PRO A 554 4.84 -21.02 17.58
CA PRO A 554 4.96 -20.15 18.74
C PRO A 554 4.01 -20.46 19.89
N TYR A 555 2.98 -21.26 19.65
CA TYR A 555 2.13 -21.81 20.69
C TYR A 555 1.89 -23.29 20.44
N ASN A 556 2.13 -24.09 21.47
CA ASN A 556 1.88 -25.51 21.47
C ASN A 556 0.93 -25.85 22.62
N GLY A 557 -0.35 -26.00 22.27
CA GLY A 557 -1.44 -26.22 23.20
C GLY A 557 -1.82 -27.69 23.35
N ILE A 558 -2.76 -27.99 24.26
CA ILE A 558 -3.27 -29.36 24.46
C ILE A 558 -4.06 -29.83 23.23
N SER A 559 -5.00 -29.01 22.75
CA SER A 559 -5.88 -29.35 21.63
C SER A 559 -5.48 -28.72 20.30
N THR A 560 -4.68 -27.66 20.32
CA THR A 560 -4.36 -26.82 19.16
C THR A 560 -2.92 -26.35 19.21
N ASN A 561 -2.30 -26.17 18.05
CA ASN A 561 -1.02 -25.47 17.86
C ASN A 561 -1.26 -24.20 17.05
N LEU A 562 -0.36 -23.22 17.21
CA LEU A 562 -0.19 -22.14 16.25
C LEU A 562 1.05 -22.43 15.42
N GLU A 563 0.90 -22.65 14.12
CA GLU A 563 1.97 -23.05 13.19
C GLU A 563 2.16 -22.02 12.09
N TYR A 564 3.41 -21.70 11.76
CA TYR A 564 3.77 -20.84 10.64
C TYR A 564 3.93 -21.68 9.37
N ILE A 565 3.00 -21.51 8.42
CA ILE A 565 2.92 -22.29 7.18
C ILE A 565 2.78 -21.30 6.01
N ASP A 566 3.66 -21.40 5.01
CA ASP A 566 3.60 -20.60 3.77
C ASP A 566 3.50 -19.07 3.97
N GLY A 567 4.16 -18.57 5.02
CA GLY A 567 4.24 -17.13 5.29
C GLY A 567 3.14 -16.59 6.20
N LEU A 568 2.25 -17.44 6.73
CA LEU A 568 1.12 -17.06 7.57
C LEU A 568 0.99 -18.00 8.77
N TYR A 569 0.35 -17.54 9.84
CA TYR A 569 0.03 -18.37 10.99
C TYR A 569 -1.32 -19.07 10.84
N TYR A 570 -1.40 -20.32 11.28
CA TYR A 570 -2.59 -21.15 11.31
C TYR A 570 -2.79 -21.79 12.68
N GLU A 571 -4.02 -21.79 13.17
CA GLU A 571 -4.41 -22.66 14.28
C GLU A 571 -4.71 -24.06 13.73
N VAL A 572 -3.94 -25.04 14.19
CA VAL A 572 -4.01 -26.44 13.74
C VAL A 572 -4.52 -27.30 14.89
N SER A 573 -5.58 -28.08 14.65
CA SER A 573 -6.11 -29.03 15.64
C SER A 573 -5.18 -30.23 15.79
N LYS A 574 -4.91 -30.62 17.04
CA LYS A 574 -4.20 -31.87 17.37
C LYS A 574 -5.13 -33.06 17.51
N VAL A 575 -6.39 -32.79 17.84
CA VAL A 575 -7.37 -33.83 18.18
C VAL A 575 -8.02 -34.38 16.91
N GLU A 576 -8.20 -33.52 15.91
CA GLU A 576 -8.88 -33.85 14.66
C GLU A 576 -7.89 -33.87 13.49
N ARG A 577 -7.45 -35.05 13.08
CA ARG A 577 -6.46 -35.26 12.00
C ARG A 577 -6.86 -34.68 10.63
N PHE A 578 -8.14 -34.35 10.43
CA PHE A 578 -8.68 -33.79 9.18
C PHE A 578 -9.31 -32.40 9.35
N ALA A 579 -9.17 -31.77 10.52
CA ALA A 579 -9.68 -30.41 10.70
C ALA A 579 -8.91 -29.46 9.78
N THR A 580 -9.66 -28.60 9.08
CA THR A 580 -9.05 -27.59 8.21
C THR A 580 -8.34 -26.56 9.09
N PRO A 581 -7.03 -26.29 8.87
CA PRO A 581 -6.32 -25.26 9.61
C PRO A 581 -7.03 -23.91 9.51
N ILE A 582 -7.24 -23.26 10.65
CA ILE A 582 -7.90 -21.96 10.69
C ILE A 582 -6.82 -20.90 10.50
N LYS A 583 -6.94 -20.10 9.43
CA LYS A 583 -5.99 -19.03 9.15
C LYS A 583 -6.09 -17.96 10.24
N ILE A 584 -4.98 -17.70 10.93
CA ILE A 584 -4.78 -16.58 11.86
C ILE A 584 -4.13 -15.39 11.13
N GLY A 585 -3.28 -15.67 10.14
CA GLY A 585 -2.66 -14.62 9.32
C GLY A 585 -1.71 -13.73 10.14
N ASN A 586 -1.96 -12.42 10.14
CA ASN A 586 -1.14 -11.44 10.86
C ASN A 586 -1.54 -11.26 12.34
N GLU A 587 -2.64 -11.88 12.77
CA GLU A 587 -3.21 -11.76 14.12
C GLU A 587 -2.51 -12.68 15.16
N ARG A 588 -1.25 -13.05 14.89
CA ARG A 588 -0.44 -13.92 15.75
C ARG A 588 -0.45 -13.42 17.20
N ASN A 589 -0.24 -12.12 17.41
CA ASN A 589 -0.11 -11.56 18.75
C ASN A 589 -1.45 -11.53 19.48
N GLU A 590 -2.54 -11.23 18.78
CA GLU A 590 -3.91 -11.33 19.33
C GLU A 590 -4.25 -12.75 19.79
N PHE A 591 -3.89 -13.76 18.99
CA PHE A 591 -4.05 -15.16 19.35
C PHE A 591 -3.28 -15.53 20.62
N LEU A 592 -1.97 -15.22 20.65
CA LEU A 592 -1.10 -15.52 21.79
C LEU A 592 -1.60 -14.81 23.06
N TYR A 593 -2.01 -13.54 22.92
CA TYR A 593 -2.56 -12.75 24.01
C TYR A 593 -3.79 -13.41 24.66
N LYS A 594 -4.76 -13.89 23.85
CA LYS A 594 -5.94 -14.61 24.36
C LYS A 594 -5.55 -15.88 25.12
N LYS A 595 -4.60 -16.68 24.60
CA LYS A 595 -4.16 -17.91 25.26
C LYS A 595 -3.42 -17.60 26.57
N LEU A 596 -2.63 -16.52 26.65
CA LEU A 596 -1.96 -16.08 27.88
C LEU A 596 -2.94 -15.59 28.94
N ILE A 597 -3.95 -14.78 28.57
CA ILE A 597 -5.02 -14.41 29.50
C ILE A 597 -5.73 -15.64 30.06
N LYS A 598 -5.94 -16.68 29.24
CA LYS A 598 -6.53 -17.93 29.71
C LYS A 598 -5.65 -18.62 30.77
N GLN A 599 -4.33 -18.59 30.63
CA GLN A 599 -3.42 -19.12 31.65
C GLN A 599 -3.54 -18.35 32.97
N ILE A 600 -3.53 -17.01 32.90
CA ILE A 600 -3.69 -16.15 34.08
C ILE A 600 -5.05 -16.40 34.74
N SER A 601 -6.12 -16.48 33.95
CA SER A 601 -7.50 -16.63 34.44
C SER A 601 -7.74 -17.95 35.18
N ARG A 602 -6.95 -19.00 34.91
CA ARG A 602 -7.04 -20.27 35.64
C ARG A 602 -6.57 -20.15 37.10
N VAL A 603 -5.64 -19.25 37.38
CA VAL A 603 -5.08 -19.03 38.72
C VAL A 603 -5.76 -17.84 39.39
N ASN A 604 -5.96 -16.75 38.65
CA ASN A 604 -6.55 -15.53 39.15
C ASN A 604 -7.48 -14.91 38.09
N PRO A 605 -8.79 -15.26 38.12
CA PRO A 605 -9.79 -14.72 37.20
C PRO A 605 -9.95 -13.19 37.24
N SER A 606 -9.51 -12.54 38.32
CA SER A 606 -9.60 -11.09 38.49
C SER A 606 -8.52 -10.32 37.70
N ASP A 607 -7.39 -10.96 37.39
CA ASP A 607 -6.32 -10.33 36.62
C ASP A 607 -6.56 -10.47 35.11
N LYS A 608 -7.34 -9.54 34.57
CA LYS A 608 -7.63 -9.45 33.14
C LYS A 608 -6.59 -8.65 32.35
N LEU A 609 -5.41 -8.39 32.91
CA LEU A 609 -4.39 -7.49 32.33
C LEU A 609 -4.91 -6.08 32.03
N ASN A 610 -5.87 -5.60 32.83
CA ASN A 610 -6.42 -4.25 32.72
C ASN A 610 -5.68 -3.27 33.63
N LYS A 611 -5.58 -2.00 33.22
CA LYS A 611 -5.04 -0.91 34.08
C LYS A 611 -5.99 -0.56 35.22
N SER A 612 -7.29 -0.62 34.96
CA SER A 612 -8.36 -0.37 35.92
C SER A 612 -9.46 -1.41 35.78
N VAL A 613 -10.04 -1.80 36.92
CA VAL A 613 -11.18 -2.72 36.99
C VAL A 613 -12.51 -2.04 36.60
N ARG A 614 -12.58 -0.70 36.72
CA ARG A 614 -13.83 0.07 36.53
C ARG A 614 -14.22 0.25 35.06
N THR A 615 -13.25 0.15 34.16
CA THR A 615 -13.47 0.35 32.73
C THR A 615 -13.15 -0.93 31.99
N ILE A 616 -13.80 -1.16 30.86
CA ILE A 616 -13.43 -2.23 29.96
C ILE A 616 -12.41 -1.72 28.92
N PRO A 617 -11.53 -2.59 28.40
CA PRO A 617 -10.67 -2.25 27.28
C PRO A 617 -11.48 -2.01 26.00
N TYR A 618 -11.13 -0.96 25.26
CA TYR A 618 -11.76 -0.64 23.99
C TYR A 618 -10.82 0.14 23.06
N ILE A 619 -11.13 0.16 21.76
CA ILE A 619 -10.41 0.98 20.78
C ILE A 619 -11.08 2.34 20.65
N ARG A 620 -10.27 3.40 20.72
CA ARG A 620 -10.72 4.78 20.50
C ARG A 620 -9.93 5.46 19.40
N ILE A 621 -10.60 6.42 18.77
CA ILE A 621 -10.01 7.41 17.88
C ILE A 621 -9.87 8.74 18.63
N HIS A 622 -8.72 9.41 18.46
CA HIS A 622 -8.50 10.78 18.87
C HIS A 622 -8.39 11.65 17.62
N ILE A 623 -9.34 12.55 17.46
CA ILE A 623 -9.52 13.39 16.28
C ILE A 623 -10.08 14.74 16.73
N ILE A 624 -9.60 15.85 16.15
CA ILE A 624 -10.04 17.23 16.46
C ILE A 624 -10.12 17.56 17.97
N GLY A 625 -9.18 17.02 18.75
CA GLY A 625 -9.11 17.20 20.20
C GLY A 625 -10.09 16.33 21.01
N GLN A 626 -10.97 15.58 20.34
CA GLN A 626 -11.94 14.69 20.96
C GLN A 626 -11.45 13.25 21.00
N LYS A 627 -11.91 12.50 22.00
CA LYS A 627 -11.67 11.07 22.19
C LYS A 627 -12.99 10.34 22.04
N ILE A 628 -13.12 9.54 20.99
CA ILE A 628 -14.39 8.92 20.59
C ILE A 628 -14.14 7.40 20.47
N PRO A 629 -15.03 6.53 20.98
CA PRO A 629 -14.95 5.10 20.68
C PRO A 629 -14.99 4.85 19.17
N LEU A 630 -14.11 3.99 18.65
CA LEU A 630 -13.94 3.81 17.20
C LEU A 630 -15.26 3.39 16.51
N ILE A 631 -15.99 2.44 17.10
CA ILE A 631 -17.26 1.98 16.55
C ILE A 631 -18.32 3.09 16.45
N LEU A 632 -18.37 4.01 17.42
CA LEU A 632 -19.30 5.14 17.40
C LEU A 632 -18.89 6.17 16.34
N PHE A 633 -17.59 6.35 16.13
CA PHE A 633 -17.09 7.20 15.05
C PHE A 633 -17.48 6.65 13.67
N ILE A 634 -17.34 5.34 13.45
CA ILE A 634 -17.77 4.70 12.19
C ILE A 634 -19.30 4.80 12.06
N ALA A 635 -20.05 4.53 13.14
CA ALA A 635 -21.51 4.62 13.14
C ALA A 635 -22.02 6.04 12.82
N GLN A 636 -21.31 7.09 13.24
CA GLN A 636 -21.67 8.46 12.88
C GLN A 636 -21.57 8.74 11.38
N HIS A 637 -20.75 8.00 10.63
CA HIS A 637 -20.65 8.18 9.17
C HIS A 637 -21.60 7.30 8.35
N MET A 638 -21.94 6.10 8.84
CA MET A 638 -22.68 5.11 8.04
C MET A 638 -23.83 4.39 8.76
N GLY A 639 -24.08 4.67 10.05
CA GLY A 639 -24.99 3.92 10.90
C GLY A 639 -24.32 2.73 11.59
N LEU A 640 -24.86 2.27 12.73
CA LEU A 640 -24.24 1.24 13.56
C LEU A 640 -24.26 -0.14 12.90
N LEU A 641 -25.35 -0.53 12.25
CA LEU A 641 -25.45 -1.84 11.59
C LEU A 641 -24.45 -1.96 10.44
N ASN A 642 -24.35 -0.90 9.64
CA ASN A 642 -23.31 -0.79 8.60
C ASN A 642 -21.91 -0.76 9.21
N ALA A 643 -21.71 -0.09 10.34
CA ALA A 643 -20.42 -0.05 11.04
C ALA A 643 -19.99 -1.43 11.53
N LEU A 644 -20.89 -2.20 12.17
CA LEU A 644 -20.64 -3.58 12.61
C LEU A 644 -20.27 -4.47 11.42
N THR A 645 -21.04 -4.38 10.33
CA THR A 645 -20.76 -5.11 9.09
C THR A 645 -19.40 -4.73 8.49
N LYS A 646 -19.03 -3.44 8.54
CA LYS A 646 -17.76 -2.92 8.00
C LYS A 646 -16.55 -3.45 8.76
N VAL A 647 -16.69 -3.76 10.04
CA VAL A 647 -15.64 -4.35 10.89
C VAL A 647 -15.79 -5.87 11.09
N ASP A 648 -16.64 -6.52 10.30
CA ASP A 648 -16.90 -7.96 10.32
C ASP A 648 -17.43 -8.52 11.65
N ILE A 649 -18.22 -7.72 12.38
CA ILE A 649 -18.89 -8.12 13.63
C ILE A 649 -20.32 -8.57 13.32
N ASP A 650 -20.63 -9.82 13.69
CA ASP A 650 -21.95 -10.40 13.52
C ASP A 650 -22.93 -9.85 14.57
N TYR A 651 -24.19 -9.68 14.18
CA TYR A 651 -25.24 -9.21 15.10
C TYR A 651 -26.61 -9.82 14.76
N GLU A 652 -27.50 -9.78 15.74
CA GLU A 652 -28.90 -10.22 15.65
C GLU A 652 -29.80 -9.21 16.36
N ILE A 653 -31.04 -9.06 15.90
CA ILE A 653 -32.02 -8.17 16.50
C ILE A 653 -33.28 -8.97 16.81
N GLY A 654 -33.72 -8.96 18.06
CA GLY A 654 -34.90 -9.72 18.49
C GLY A 654 -35.31 -9.42 19.92
N GLU A 655 -36.50 -9.89 20.31
CA GLU A 655 -36.99 -9.85 21.71
C GLU A 655 -36.35 -10.95 22.56
N SER A 656 -36.01 -12.07 21.92
CA SER A 656 -35.35 -13.22 22.52
C SER A 656 -34.15 -13.65 21.69
N LEU A 657 -33.19 -14.31 22.33
CA LEU A 657 -32.02 -14.88 21.69
C LEU A 657 -32.38 -16.06 20.79
N GLU A 658 -32.05 -15.99 19.49
CA GLU A 658 -32.06 -17.18 18.62
C GLU A 658 -30.72 -17.94 18.69
N ARG A 659 -29.61 -17.22 18.90
CA ARG A 659 -28.28 -17.81 19.11
C ARG A 659 -27.82 -17.73 20.57
N PRO A 660 -27.16 -18.77 21.11
CA PRO A 660 -26.65 -18.74 22.47
C PRO A 660 -25.53 -17.71 22.65
N GLU A 661 -25.53 -17.05 23.80
CA GLU A 661 -24.43 -16.27 24.39
C GLU A 661 -23.83 -15.14 23.52
N PRO A 662 -24.50 -13.98 23.42
CA PRO A 662 -23.91 -12.80 22.80
C PRO A 662 -22.78 -12.23 23.68
N ASN A 663 -21.74 -11.68 23.05
CA ASN A 663 -20.66 -11.00 23.76
C ASN A 663 -21.14 -9.67 24.35
N LEU A 664 -22.08 -9.01 23.67
CA LEU A 664 -22.67 -7.77 24.12
C LEU A 664 -24.16 -7.73 23.75
N THR A 665 -24.99 -7.23 24.67
CA THR A 665 -26.41 -6.98 24.43
C THR A 665 -26.71 -5.51 24.69
N LEU A 666 -27.35 -4.85 23.73
CA LEU A 666 -27.87 -3.49 23.88
C LEU A 666 -29.39 -3.53 23.83
N SER A 667 -30.04 -3.09 24.90
CA SER A 667 -31.49 -2.94 24.92
C SER A 667 -31.91 -1.76 24.05
N LEU A 668 -33.00 -1.97 23.30
CA LEU A 668 -33.63 -1.02 22.37
C LEU A 668 -35.05 -0.69 22.84
N ALA A 669 -35.72 0.19 22.10
CA ALA A 669 -37.13 0.46 22.31
C ALA A 669 -38.01 -0.79 22.06
N ASN A 670 -39.25 -0.76 22.55
CA ASN A 670 -40.27 -1.78 22.31
C ASN A 670 -39.86 -3.21 22.74
N GLY A 671 -38.96 -3.35 23.72
CA GLY A 671 -38.53 -4.64 24.25
C GLY A 671 -37.55 -5.42 23.35
N GLN A 672 -37.12 -4.82 22.23
CA GLN A 672 -36.13 -5.42 21.35
C GLN A 672 -34.71 -5.27 21.90
N ASN A 673 -33.81 -6.16 21.48
CA ASN A 673 -32.39 -6.11 21.82
C ASN A 673 -31.55 -6.26 20.56
N LEU A 674 -30.39 -5.59 20.55
CA LEU A 674 -29.31 -5.83 19.60
C LEU A 674 -28.27 -6.73 20.28
N TYR A 675 -28.17 -7.96 19.79
CA TYR A 675 -27.20 -8.96 20.21
C TYR A 675 -25.98 -8.91 19.31
N ILE A 676 -24.79 -8.79 19.90
CA ILE A 676 -23.53 -8.61 19.18
C ILE A 676 -22.59 -9.78 19.49
N TYR A 677 -22.06 -10.38 18.42
CA TYR A 677 -21.21 -11.57 18.46
C TYR A 677 -19.83 -11.24 17.89
N THR A 678 -18.80 -11.39 18.72
CA THR A 678 -17.40 -11.10 18.38
C THR A 678 -16.59 -12.38 18.34
N LYS A 679 -15.82 -12.58 17.27
CA LYS A 679 -15.02 -13.79 17.03
C LYS A 679 -13.64 -13.71 17.68
N ASP A 680 -12.97 -12.57 17.55
CA ASP A 680 -11.59 -12.35 17.96
C ASP A 680 -11.46 -11.22 19.00
N LEU A 681 -10.21 -10.87 19.38
CA LEU A 681 -9.94 -9.86 20.42
C LEU A 681 -10.17 -8.45 19.87
N ARG A 682 -9.79 -8.20 18.62
CA ARG A 682 -10.00 -6.95 17.91
C ARG A 682 -11.48 -6.57 17.88
N GLN A 683 -12.33 -7.50 17.47
CA GLN A 683 -13.78 -7.31 17.44
C GLN A 683 -14.35 -7.00 18.83
N GLU A 684 -13.90 -7.73 19.87
CA GLU A 684 -14.28 -7.47 21.26
C GLU A 684 -13.90 -6.04 21.69
N LEU A 685 -12.66 -5.62 21.42
CA LEU A 685 -12.18 -4.28 21.76
C LEU A 685 -12.93 -3.17 20.99
N ILE A 686 -13.37 -3.42 19.75
CA ILE A 686 -14.18 -2.48 18.98
C ILE A 686 -15.59 -2.40 19.57
N ALA A 687 -16.25 -3.54 19.78
CA ALA A 687 -17.62 -3.63 20.29
C ALA A 687 -17.76 -3.04 21.71
N ASN A 688 -16.76 -3.23 22.57
CA ASN A 688 -16.68 -2.65 23.91
C ASN A 688 -16.82 -1.11 23.90
N GLY A 689 -16.51 -0.46 22.77
CA GLY A 689 -16.73 0.97 22.60
C GLY A 689 -18.19 1.40 22.75
N LEU A 690 -19.17 0.52 22.49
CA LEU A 690 -20.61 0.81 22.56
C LEU A 690 -21.13 0.97 24.00
N ILE A 691 -20.45 0.37 24.97
CA ILE A 691 -20.85 0.44 26.39
C ILE A 691 -19.95 1.33 27.24
N HIS A 692 -18.91 1.91 26.65
CA HIS A 692 -18.05 2.87 27.34
C HIS A 692 -18.84 4.11 27.81
N ASN A 693 -18.51 4.65 28.99
CA ASN A 693 -19.11 5.88 29.55
C ASN A 693 -20.65 5.91 29.52
N HIS A 694 -21.32 4.80 29.81
CA HIS A 694 -22.78 4.68 29.81
C HIS A 694 -23.45 4.93 28.44
N MET A 695 -22.70 4.83 27.33
CA MET A 695 -23.25 4.94 25.97
C MET A 695 -24.37 3.92 25.71
N ALA A 696 -24.31 2.75 26.35
CA ALA A 696 -25.38 1.74 26.34
C ALA A 696 -26.77 2.34 26.65
N LYS A 697 -26.85 3.29 27.59
CA LYS A 697 -28.12 3.93 28.00
C LYS A 697 -28.75 4.77 26.89
N LYS A 698 -27.97 5.19 25.89
CA LYS A 698 -28.46 5.97 24.75
C LYS A 698 -29.22 5.12 23.74
N PHE A 699 -29.02 3.80 23.74
CA PHE A 699 -29.70 2.88 22.83
C PHE A 699 -31.06 2.41 23.36
N ILE A 700 -31.31 2.49 24.68
CA ILE A 700 -32.55 2.00 25.32
C ILE A 700 -33.82 2.57 24.69
N ASN A 701 -33.77 3.82 24.24
CA ASN A 701 -34.93 4.51 23.65
C ASN A 701 -34.89 4.56 22.12
N MET A 702 -33.97 3.82 21.49
CA MET A 702 -33.76 3.85 20.05
C MET A 702 -34.52 2.70 19.39
N ASP A 703 -35.30 3.02 18.36
CA ASP A 703 -35.94 1.99 17.54
C ASP A 703 -34.94 1.34 16.59
N VAL A 704 -35.20 0.08 16.21
CA VAL A 704 -34.35 -0.65 15.25
C VAL A 704 -34.18 0.12 13.93
N SER A 705 -35.23 0.81 13.49
CA SER A 705 -35.19 1.64 12.26
C SER A 705 -34.20 2.81 12.35
N GLU A 706 -33.80 3.22 13.55
CA GLU A 706 -32.90 4.34 13.79
C GLU A 706 -31.43 3.92 13.88
N LEU A 707 -31.16 2.63 14.12
CA LEU A 707 -29.79 2.11 14.27
C LEU A 707 -28.91 2.31 13.03
N ASN A 708 -29.50 2.54 11.86
CA ASN A 708 -28.75 2.78 10.63
C ASN A 708 -28.88 4.21 10.10
N LYS A 709 -29.56 5.12 10.82
CA LYS A 709 -29.72 6.52 10.41
C LYS A 709 -28.55 7.35 10.93
N LYS A 710 -27.85 8.06 10.03
CA LYS A 710 -26.75 8.96 10.39
C LYS A 710 -27.22 10.05 11.36
N GLU A 711 -28.42 10.58 11.13
CA GLU A 711 -29.02 11.68 11.87
C GLU A 711 -29.12 11.36 13.37
N THR A 712 -29.43 10.11 13.71
CA THR A 712 -29.50 9.63 15.09
C THR A 712 -28.15 9.74 15.80
N TYR A 713 -27.06 9.38 15.12
CA TYR A 713 -25.71 9.49 15.67
C TYR A 713 -25.22 10.94 15.67
N ASP A 714 -25.59 11.75 14.68
CA ASP A 714 -25.31 13.19 14.67
C ASP A 714 -25.98 13.88 15.87
N GLU A 715 -27.24 13.58 16.18
CA GLU A 715 -27.91 14.11 17.37
C GLU A 715 -27.24 13.66 18.67
N MET A 716 -26.85 12.38 18.74
CA MET A 716 -26.13 11.85 19.89
C MET A 716 -24.80 12.58 20.09
N PHE A 717 -24.00 12.74 19.03
CA PHE A 717 -22.74 13.46 19.06
C PHE A 717 -22.96 14.94 19.38
N ARG A 718 -24.08 15.53 18.95
CA ARG A 718 -24.39 16.95 19.18
C ARG A 718 -24.61 17.19 20.67
N LYS A 719 -25.29 16.28 21.34
CA LYS A 719 -25.53 16.33 22.79
C LYS A 719 -24.26 16.11 23.60
N ILE A 720 -23.30 15.34 23.09
CA ILE A 720 -22.09 14.95 23.84
C ILE A 720 -20.93 15.92 23.58
N TYR A 721 -20.72 16.31 22.32
CA TYR A 721 -19.55 17.05 21.85
C TYR A 721 -19.91 18.44 21.28
N GLY A 722 -21.17 18.70 20.96
CA GLY A 722 -21.62 19.97 20.36
C GLY A 722 -21.65 19.96 18.83
N ALA A 723 -22.47 20.85 18.25
CA ALA A 723 -22.74 20.90 16.80
C ALA A 723 -21.48 21.19 15.96
N THR A 724 -20.62 22.10 16.42
CA THR A 724 -19.38 22.48 15.72
C THR A 724 -18.42 21.29 15.56
N ILE A 725 -18.42 20.35 16.51
CA ILE A 725 -17.52 19.21 16.48
C ILE A 725 -17.95 18.20 15.41
N ILE A 726 -19.26 17.96 15.23
CA ILE A 726 -19.78 17.06 14.19
C ILE A 726 -19.37 17.56 12.81
N LYS A 727 -19.60 18.84 12.54
CA LYS A 727 -19.21 19.44 11.27
C LYS A 727 -17.72 19.25 11.00
N LYS A 728 -16.87 19.46 12.01
CA LYS A 728 -15.43 19.22 11.89
C LYS A 728 -15.08 17.74 11.69
N ILE A 729 -15.82 16.80 12.27
CA ILE A 729 -15.64 15.36 12.02
C ILE A 729 -15.94 15.03 10.56
N ASP A 730 -17.07 15.51 10.04
CA ASP A 730 -17.47 15.30 8.65
C ASP A 730 -16.45 15.93 7.68
N GLU A 731 -15.96 17.13 7.98
CA GLU A 731 -14.90 17.78 7.21
C GLU A 731 -13.59 16.98 7.23
N VAL A 732 -13.20 16.41 8.38
CA VAL A 732 -12.00 15.57 8.46
C VAL A 732 -12.14 14.33 7.60
N HIS A 733 -13.25 13.61 7.72
CA HIS A 733 -13.50 12.42 6.90
C HIS A 733 -13.38 12.72 5.40
N GLU A 734 -13.84 13.89 4.96
CA GLU A 734 -13.79 14.32 3.57
C GLU A 734 -12.40 14.82 3.12
N LYS A 735 -11.72 15.61 3.96
CA LYS A 735 -10.53 16.38 3.58
C LYS A 735 -9.22 15.71 4.00
N SER A 736 -9.25 14.66 4.81
CA SER A 736 -8.06 13.98 5.33
C SER A 736 -7.16 13.42 4.22
N ILE A 737 -7.72 12.82 3.18
CA ILE A 737 -6.92 12.18 2.12
C ILE A 737 -6.61 13.21 1.03
N ASP A 738 -5.57 14.00 1.27
CA ASP A 738 -5.02 14.92 0.27
C ASP A 738 -4.32 14.13 -0.86
N PRO A 739 -4.07 14.75 -2.04
CA PRO A 739 -3.45 14.04 -3.16
C PRO A 739 -2.08 13.43 -2.86
N THR A 740 -1.26 14.10 -2.04
CA THR A 740 0.05 13.58 -1.63
C THR A 740 -0.12 12.37 -0.73
N THR A 741 -1.04 12.46 0.25
CA THR A 741 -1.38 11.32 1.10
C THR A 741 -1.92 10.16 0.27
N ALA A 742 -2.76 10.39 -0.73
CA ALA A 742 -3.29 9.34 -1.61
C ALA A 742 -2.17 8.61 -2.38
N GLU A 743 -1.20 9.35 -2.94
CA GLU A 743 -0.02 8.78 -3.59
C GLU A 743 0.82 7.93 -2.62
N LEU A 744 0.99 8.40 -1.38
CA LEU A 744 1.71 7.67 -0.35
C LEU A 744 0.97 6.39 0.07
N LEU A 745 -0.36 6.45 0.21
CA LEU A 745 -1.17 5.27 0.54
C LEU A 745 -1.07 4.22 -0.57
N ASP A 746 -1.17 4.60 -1.85
CA ASP A 746 -0.99 3.68 -2.99
C ASP A 746 0.43 3.09 -3.06
N PHE A 747 1.44 3.90 -2.71
CA PHE A 747 2.82 3.43 -2.62
C PHE A 747 2.96 2.30 -1.58
N TYR A 748 2.35 2.45 -0.40
CA TYR A 748 2.35 1.44 0.67
C TYR A 748 1.27 0.35 0.52
N ASP A 749 0.50 0.35 -0.58
CA ASP A 749 -0.62 -0.57 -0.83
C ASP A 749 -1.69 -0.52 0.27
N TYR A 750 -1.96 0.68 0.77
CA TYR A 750 -3.05 0.98 1.70
C TYR A 750 -4.29 1.49 0.97
N PRO A 751 -5.49 1.35 1.56
CA PRO A 751 -6.71 1.94 1.03
C PRO A 751 -6.58 3.46 0.85
N ASP A 752 -7.30 4.04 -0.12
CA ASP A 752 -7.32 5.49 -0.39
C ASP A 752 -8.50 6.20 0.28
N ASN A 753 -9.18 5.53 1.22
CA ASN A 753 -10.29 6.06 2.01
C ASN A 753 -9.89 6.22 3.49
N PHE A 754 -10.24 7.37 4.09
CA PHE A 754 -9.90 7.68 5.48
C PHE A 754 -10.31 6.60 6.49
N LEU A 755 -11.55 6.11 6.44
CA LEU A 755 -12.03 5.08 7.36
C LEU A 755 -11.34 3.74 7.12
N ASP A 756 -11.15 3.38 5.86
CA ASP A 756 -10.55 2.08 5.51
C ASP A 756 -9.09 2.01 5.95
N VAL A 757 -8.33 3.12 5.84
CA VAL A 757 -6.98 3.23 6.39
C VAL A 757 -6.97 3.01 7.90
N LEU A 758 -7.95 3.55 8.64
CA LEU A 758 -8.01 3.39 10.08
C LEU A 758 -8.40 1.96 10.50
N ILE A 759 -9.37 1.36 9.82
CA ILE A 759 -9.93 0.05 10.17
C ILE A 759 -9.00 -1.09 9.74
N GLU A 760 -8.38 -0.99 8.57
CA GLU A 760 -7.54 -2.07 8.03
C GLU A 760 -6.08 -1.94 8.49
N PRO A 761 -5.19 -1.15 7.85
CA PRO A 761 -3.79 -1.09 8.25
C PRO A 761 -3.61 -0.39 9.61
N GLY A 762 -4.50 0.53 10.00
CA GLY A 762 -4.46 1.23 11.28
C GLY A 762 -4.61 0.31 12.49
N LEU A 763 -5.64 -0.55 12.50
CA LEU A 763 -5.85 -1.53 13.56
C LEU A 763 -4.78 -2.62 13.55
N GLU A 764 -4.40 -3.11 12.36
CA GLU A 764 -3.35 -4.12 12.24
C GLU A 764 -2.04 -3.64 12.86
N LYS A 765 -1.63 -2.41 12.52
CA LYS A 765 -0.44 -1.80 13.11
C LYS A 765 -0.60 -1.58 14.62
N LEU A 766 -1.78 -1.17 15.07
CA LEU A 766 -2.04 -0.91 16.50
C LEU A 766 -1.92 -2.16 17.36
N LEU A 767 -2.45 -3.29 16.89
CA LEU A 767 -2.55 -4.51 17.67
C LEU A 767 -1.34 -5.42 17.51
N ASN A 768 -0.76 -5.49 16.30
CA ASN A 768 0.21 -6.54 15.97
C ASN A 768 1.64 -6.04 15.69
N SER A 769 1.87 -4.75 15.43
CA SER A 769 3.23 -4.21 15.18
C SER A 769 3.95 -3.75 16.43
N GLU A 770 5.28 -3.74 16.43
CA GLU A 770 6.08 -3.07 17.44
C GLU A 770 6.09 -1.54 17.25
N VAL A 771 6.55 -0.82 18.27
CA VAL A 771 6.69 0.65 18.21
C VAL A 771 7.77 1.01 17.17
N ASP A 772 7.41 1.89 16.23
CA ASP A 772 8.36 2.35 15.22
C ASP A 772 9.42 3.25 15.89
N HIS A 773 10.69 3.00 15.59
CA HIS A 773 11.78 3.82 16.11
C HIS A 773 11.82 5.18 15.39
N GLY A 774 11.68 6.29 16.13
CA GLY A 774 11.58 7.64 15.55
C GLY A 774 12.87 8.19 14.89
N GLY A 775 13.95 7.42 14.90
CA GLY A 775 15.18 7.67 14.16
C GLY A 775 15.43 6.69 13.01
N ASP A 776 14.55 5.72 12.79
CA ASP A 776 14.71 4.77 11.70
C ASP A 776 14.39 5.42 10.35
N LEU A 777 15.37 5.43 9.44
CA LEU A 777 15.20 5.98 8.11
C LEU A 777 14.22 5.19 7.24
N ALA A 778 13.94 3.92 7.57
CA ALA A 778 12.88 3.16 6.88
C ALA A 778 11.47 3.70 7.18
N LYS A 779 11.31 4.45 8.28
CA LYS A 779 10.04 5.05 8.73
C LYS A 779 9.95 6.55 8.44
N LEU A 780 11.03 7.12 7.91
CA LEU A 780 11.16 8.54 7.62
C LEU A 780 11.33 8.75 6.11
N ARG A 781 10.76 9.83 5.60
CA ARG A 781 10.88 10.25 4.21
C ARG A 781 11.47 11.64 4.19
N VAL A 782 12.58 11.83 3.49
CA VAL A 782 13.15 13.17 3.33
C VAL A 782 12.46 13.86 2.15
N ARG A 783 11.99 15.10 2.30
CA ARG A 783 11.26 15.88 1.28
C ARG A 783 11.53 17.39 1.42
N GLN A 784 11.43 18.13 0.32
CA GLN A 784 11.49 19.60 0.27
C GLN A 784 10.22 20.19 -0.34
N SER A 785 9.82 19.80 -1.56
CA SER A 785 8.63 20.37 -2.22
C SER A 785 7.31 19.93 -1.57
N GLU A 786 7.27 18.76 -0.91
CA GLU A 786 6.09 18.29 -0.16
C GLU A 786 5.67 19.26 0.95
N VAL A 787 6.59 20.06 1.48
CA VAL A 787 6.28 21.13 2.45
C VAL A 787 5.37 22.18 1.81
N PHE A 788 5.60 22.52 0.55
CA PHE A 788 4.82 23.55 -0.15
C PHE A 788 3.40 23.05 -0.35
N THR A 789 3.23 21.80 -0.79
CA THR A 789 1.91 21.18 -0.96
C THR A 789 1.19 21.04 0.37
N ASN A 790 1.89 20.72 1.46
CA ASN A 790 1.30 20.62 2.79
C ASN A 790 0.81 21.99 3.30
N ILE A 791 1.64 23.04 3.21
CA ILE A 791 1.24 24.41 3.57
C ILE A 791 0.04 24.86 2.73
N LEU A 792 0.08 24.62 1.42
CA LEU A 792 -0.96 25.00 0.49
C LEU A 792 -2.27 24.29 0.78
N TYR A 793 -2.24 22.96 0.92
CA TYR A 793 -3.45 22.17 1.12
C TYR A 793 -4.21 22.60 2.38
N ASP A 794 -3.50 22.88 3.47
CA ASP A 794 -4.08 23.44 4.68
C ASP A 794 -4.82 24.76 4.43
N GLN A 795 -4.19 25.68 3.69
CA GLN A 795 -4.81 26.96 3.35
C GLN A 795 -6.05 26.77 2.48
N MET A 796 -5.98 25.88 1.49
CA MET A 796 -7.09 25.59 0.60
C MET A 796 -8.28 25.01 1.35
N MET A 797 -8.03 24.04 2.24
CA MET A 797 -9.10 23.42 3.01
C MET A 797 -9.71 24.39 4.02
N LEU A 798 -8.91 25.29 4.62
CA LEU A 798 -9.39 26.38 5.47
C LEU A 798 -10.29 27.35 4.66
N ALA A 799 -9.80 27.80 3.50
CA ALA A 799 -10.53 28.71 2.62
C ALA A 799 -11.85 28.09 2.13
N ALA A 800 -11.83 26.80 1.80
CA ALA A 800 -13.01 26.04 1.42
C ALA A 800 -14.02 25.91 2.57
N SER A 801 -13.57 25.67 3.82
CA SER A 801 -14.46 25.67 4.99
C SER A 801 -15.10 27.04 5.21
N THR A 802 -14.32 28.12 5.15
CA THR A 802 -14.84 29.49 5.32
C THR A 802 -15.82 29.85 4.19
N TYR A 803 -15.51 29.46 2.96
CA TYR A 803 -16.41 29.62 1.83
C TYR A 803 -17.73 28.88 2.05
N SER A 804 -17.68 27.59 2.41
CA SER A 804 -18.88 26.78 2.70
C SER A 804 -19.77 27.42 3.78
N ASP A 805 -19.17 28.09 4.76
CA ASP A 805 -19.92 28.79 5.80
C ASP A 805 -20.60 30.03 5.28
N ASN A 806 -19.91 30.79 4.44
CA ASN A 806 -20.42 32.02 3.86
C ASN A 806 -21.52 31.77 2.83
N VAL A 807 -21.52 30.64 2.11
CA VAL A 807 -22.59 30.31 1.13
C VAL A 807 -23.97 30.30 1.79
N GLY A 808 -24.07 29.95 3.08
CA GLY A 808 -25.33 29.99 3.82
C GLY A 808 -25.86 31.41 4.08
N PHE A 809 -25.02 32.43 3.94
CA PHE A 809 -25.34 33.84 4.26
C PHE A 809 -25.25 34.77 3.04
N ASP A 810 -24.39 34.45 2.08
CA ASP A 810 -24.07 35.27 0.91
C ASP A 810 -24.10 34.41 -0.36
N ALA A 811 -25.10 34.68 -1.21
CA ALA A 811 -25.25 33.99 -2.50
C ALA A 811 -24.12 34.31 -3.49
N SER A 812 -23.34 35.37 -3.24
CA SER A 812 -22.16 35.77 -4.03
C SER A 812 -20.84 35.36 -3.39
N ALA A 813 -20.87 34.49 -2.37
CA ALA A 813 -19.68 34.04 -1.68
C ALA A 813 -18.65 33.47 -2.67
N LYS A 814 -17.39 33.89 -2.49
CA LYS A 814 -16.23 33.43 -3.26
C LYS A 814 -15.23 32.78 -2.32
N LEU A 815 -14.52 31.78 -2.81
CA LEU A 815 -13.36 31.28 -2.12
C LEU A 815 -12.26 32.34 -2.14
N ARG A 816 -11.65 32.62 -0.97
CA ARG A 816 -10.60 33.63 -0.83
C ARG A 816 -9.30 32.98 -0.37
N PHE A 817 -8.22 33.35 -1.03
CA PHE A 817 -6.86 32.99 -0.65
C PHE A 817 -6.08 34.23 -0.23
N ASP A 818 -5.19 34.04 0.72
CA ASP A 818 -4.11 34.97 0.98
C ASP A 818 -2.96 34.63 0.02
N GLU A 819 -2.66 35.56 -0.89
CA GLU A 819 -1.67 35.36 -1.94
C GLU A 819 -0.26 35.11 -1.40
N GLU A 820 0.06 35.62 -0.20
CA GLU A 820 1.39 35.55 0.41
C GLU A 820 1.51 34.47 1.48
N TYR A 821 0.45 33.69 1.69
CA TYR A 821 0.39 32.69 2.76
C TYR A 821 1.55 31.69 2.71
N LEU A 822 1.86 31.15 1.53
CA LEU A 822 2.92 30.18 1.36
C LEU A 822 4.30 30.78 1.71
N ILE A 823 4.62 31.94 1.15
CA ILE A 823 5.88 32.66 1.40
C ILE A 823 6.01 33.00 2.88
N SER A 824 4.96 33.54 3.49
CA SER A 824 4.93 33.91 4.90
C SER A 824 5.20 32.70 5.80
N ASN A 825 4.52 31.58 5.57
CA ASN A 825 4.71 30.36 6.35
C ASN A 825 6.13 29.77 6.19
N LEU A 826 6.71 29.82 4.99
CA LEU A 826 8.09 29.36 4.74
C LEU A 826 9.14 30.21 5.47
N LEU A 827 8.87 31.51 5.64
CA LEU A 827 9.67 32.44 6.44
C LEU A 827 9.35 32.39 7.94
N GLY A 828 8.50 31.45 8.39
CA GLY A 828 8.13 31.27 9.81
C GLY A 828 7.01 32.18 10.30
N LYS A 829 6.44 33.03 9.45
CA LYS A 829 5.31 33.91 9.78
C LYS A 829 3.98 33.20 9.57
N HIS A 830 3.32 32.79 10.64
CA HIS A 830 2.06 32.07 10.56
C HIS A 830 0.86 33.03 10.67
N ILE A 831 0.29 33.41 9.52
CA ILE A 831 -0.80 34.41 9.40
C ILE A 831 -2.05 34.06 10.23
N HIS A 832 -2.27 32.78 10.53
CA HIS A 832 -3.43 32.30 11.31
C HIS A 832 -3.06 31.79 12.72
N ALA A 833 -1.82 31.96 13.17
CA ALA A 833 -1.38 31.56 14.51
C ALA A 833 -0.98 32.77 15.35
N LYS A 834 -1.12 32.65 16.68
CA LYS A 834 -0.72 33.71 17.62
C LYS A 834 0.80 33.88 17.75
N ASN A 835 1.57 32.87 17.35
CA ASN A 835 3.02 32.84 17.45
C ASN A 835 3.61 32.45 16.10
N ASP A 836 4.73 33.08 15.75
CA ASP A 836 5.59 32.65 14.64
C ASP A 836 6.18 31.26 14.92
N GLY A 837 6.42 30.51 13.85
CA GLY A 837 6.99 29.15 13.90
C GLY A 837 8.42 29.11 13.39
N GLY A 838 8.97 27.90 13.24
CA GLY A 838 10.30 27.72 12.67
C GLY A 838 10.29 28.06 11.18
N ALA A 839 11.18 28.97 10.76
CA ALA A 839 11.42 29.22 9.35
C ALA A 839 12.05 27.97 8.70
N LEU A 840 11.54 27.58 7.53
CA LEU A 840 12.07 26.47 6.73
C LEU A 840 13.06 26.95 5.68
N LEU A 841 13.05 28.25 5.42
CA LEU A 841 14.04 28.98 4.63
C LEU A 841 15.09 29.56 5.57
N GLU A 842 16.32 29.06 5.47
CA GLU A 842 17.47 29.59 6.21
C GLU A 842 18.20 30.61 5.34
N LEU A 843 18.59 31.73 5.95
CA LEU A 843 19.37 32.78 5.29
C LEU A 843 20.71 32.18 4.85
N SER A 844 20.98 32.24 3.55
CA SER A 844 22.29 31.92 3.01
C SER A 844 23.16 33.17 3.11
N THR A 845 24.33 33.06 3.74
CA THR A 845 25.39 34.07 3.58
C THR A 845 26.30 33.60 2.44
N PRO A 846 26.17 34.14 1.22
CA PRO A 846 26.80 33.59 0.01
C PRO A 846 28.33 33.70 -0.02
N TYR A 847 28.97 34.17 1.06
CA TYR A 847 30.42 34.37 1.13
C TYR A 847 31.20 33.08 1.40
N SER A 848 30.56 31.98 1.83
CA SER A 848 31.24 30.71 2.12
C SER A 848 30.57 29.52 1.42
N PRO A 849 31.21 28.93 0.40
CA PRO A 849 30.75 27.70 -0.24
C PRO A 849 30.56 26.54 0.75
N TYR A 850 31.34 26.53 1.84
CA TYR A 850 31.21 25.52 2.89
C TYR A 850 29.91 25.68 3.70
N ALA A 851 29.56 26.92 4.09
CA ALA A 851 28.33 27.19 4.82
C ALA A 851 27.10 26.84 3.96
N GLU A 852 27.16 27.19 2.68
CA GLU A 852 26.13 26.84 1.70
C GLU A 852 25.93 25.34 1.56
N LEU A 853 27.01 24.58 1.34
CA LEU A 853 26.96 23.12 1.23
C LEU A 853 26.45 22.46 2.52
N THR A 854 26.82 23.02 3.67
CA THR A 854 26.34 22.55 4.98
C THR A 854 24.83 22.76 5.13
N LEU A 855 24.31 23.92 4.72
CA LEU A 855 22.87 24.23 4.75
C LEU A 855 22.07 23.38 3.76
N ALA A 856 22.57 23.21 2.54
CA ALA A 856 21.91 22.42 1.51
C ALA A 856 21.86 20.92 1.82
N SER A 857 22.85 20.40 2.55
CA SER A 857 22.90 19.01 3.00
C SER A 857 22.22 18.75 4.35
N LYS A 858 21.77 19.80 5.04
CA LYS A 858 21.10 19.71 6.34
C LYS A 858 19.73 19.04 6.19
N VAL A 859 19.40 18.22 7.18
CA VAL A 859 18.09 17.57 7.29
C VAL A 859 17.48 17.88 8.66
N SER A 860 16.28 18.41 8.68
CA SER A 860 15.51 18.70 9.89
C SER A 860 14.42 17.67 10.14
N LYS A 861 14.15 17.35 11.40
CA LYS A 861 12.97 16.56 11.83
C LYS A 861 11.81 17.45 12.27
N SER A 862 12.09 18.72 12.53
CA SER A 862 11.07 19.70 12.87
C SER A 862 10.54 20.43 11.65
N GLY A 863 9.35 21.00 11.80
CA GLY A 863 8.65 21.73 10.77
C GLY A 863 7.19 21.29 10.62
N LYS A 864 6.47 21.98 9.74
CA LYS A 864 5.07 21.67 9.44
C LYS A 864 4.95 20.26 8.85
N GLY A 865 4.03 19.43 9.37
CA GLY A 865 3.93 18.00 9.02
C GLY A 865 5.04 17.09 9.57
N GLY A 866 6.04 17.65 10.26
CA GLY A 866 7.03 16.93 11.05
C GLY A 866 6.75 17.08 12.55
N ILE A 867 7.81 17.20 13.34
CA ILE A 867 7.69 17.48 14.77
C ILE A 867 7.57 19.00 14.97
N PRO A 868 6.59 19.52 15.71
CA PRO A 868 6.29 20.96 15.73
C PRO A 868 7.45 21.86 16.18
N ASN A 869 8.32 21.35 17.06
CA ASN A 869 9.52 22.06 17.49
C ASN A 869 10.56 21.06 18.04
N SER A 870 11.82 21.49 18.11
CA SER A 870 12.93 20.68 18.62
C SER A 870 12.72 20.19 20.05
N ARG A 871 11.98 20.93 20.90
CA ARG A 871 11.67 20.51 22.28
C ARG A 871 10.75 19.29 22.35
N MET A 872 9.94 19.04 21.32
CA MET A 872 9.07 17.88 21.23
C MET A 872 9.77 16.62 20.70
N LEU A 873 11.05 16.71 20.29
CA LEU A 873 11.86 15.55 19.92
C LEU A 873 12.14 14.68 21.14
N LYS A 874 11.66 13.43 21.08
CA LYS A 874 11.97 12.41 22.08
C LYS A 874 13.46 12.06 22.05
N LYS A 875 14.00 11.55 23.17
CA LYS A 875 15.42 11.16 23.30
C LYS A 875 15.88 10.18 22.20
N ASN A 876 15.05 9.18 21.87
CA ASN A 876 15.35 8.21 20.81
C ASN A 876 15.34 8.81 19.39
N MET A 877 14.72 9.97 19.18
CA MET A 877 14.75 10.69 17.91
C MET A 877 16.01 11.54 17.74
N ARG A 878 16.67 11.89 18.85
CA ARG A 878 17.92 12.67 18.90
C ARG A 878 19.17 11.79 18.84
N SER A 879 19.05 10.51 19.20
CA SER A 879 20.15 9.55 19.10
C SER A 879 20.46 9.16 17.66
N VAL A 880 21.74 8.88 17.39
CA VAL A 880 22.19 8.29 16.14
C VAL A 880 21.60 6.88 16.03
N HIS A 881 20.80 6.66 14.99
CA HIS A 881 20.26 5.33 14.67
C HIS A 881 21.23 4.59 13.73
N PRO A 882 21.36 3.25 13.81
CA PRO A 882 22.22 2.49 12.91
C PRO A 882 21.98 2.77 11.42
N SER A 883 20.73 3.05 11.04
CA SER A 883 20.39 3.40 9.65
C SER A 883 21.03 4.70 9.16
N TYR A 884 21.57 5.57 10.04
CA TYR A 884 22.23 6.81 9.61
C TYR A 884 23.62 6.57 9.01
N MET A 885 24.24 5.42 9.31
CA MET A 885 25.62 5.15 8.91
C MET A 885 25.74 5.15 7.37
N GLY A 886 26.59 6.04 6.84
CA GLY A 886 26.77 6.23 5.41
C GLY A 886 25.68 7.04 4.71
N GLN A 887 24.67 7.54 5.44
CA GLN A 887 23.51 8.26 4.88
C GLN A 887 23.37 9.69 5.39
N ILE A 888 23.53 9.88 6.70
CA ILE A 888 23.39 11.19 7.36
C ILE A 888 24.60 11.38 8.26
N GLY A 889 25.29 12.52 8.10
CA GLY A 889 26.38 12.88 8.98
C GLY A 889 25.90 13.03 10.41
N ALA A 890 26.70 12.60 11.39
CA ALA A 890 26.36 12.76 12.81
C ALA A 890 26.10 14.24 13.18
N ASN A 891 26.71 15.17 12.44
CA ASN A 891 26.57 16.62 12.60
C ASN A 891 25.48 17.24 11.70
N SER A 892 24.81 16.45 10.87
CA SER A 892 23.83 16.95 9.88
C SER A 892 22.43 17.18 10.45
N PHE A 893 22.18 16.78 11.70
CA PHE A 893 20.97 17.12 12.43
C PHE A 893 21.15 18.48 13.11
N GLY A 894 20.46 19.50 12.61
CA GLY A 894 20.53 20.87 13.15
C GLY A 894 19.89 21.09 14.52
N GLU A 895 19.59 20.01 15.26
CA GLU A 895 18.77 20.05 16.48
C GLU A 895 19.45 19.33 17.67
N SER A 896 20.77 19.13 17.59
CA SER A 896 21.63 18.65 18.68
C SER A 896 21.76 19.69 19.79
#